data_AF-A0A498HRW3-F1
#
_entry.id   AF-A0A498HRW3-F1
#
_cell.length_a   1.000
_cell.length_b   1.000
_cell.length_c   1.000
_cell.angle_alpha   90.00
_cell.angle_beta   90.00
_cell.angle_gamma   90.00
#
_symmetry.space_group_name_H-M   'P 1'
#
loop_
_entity.id
_entity.type
_entity.pdbx_description
1 polymer ?
#
loop_
_entity_poly.entity_id
_entity_poly.type
_entity_poly.pdbx_seq_one_letter_code
_entity_poly.pdbx_strand_id
1 'polypeptide(L)'
;MALSGLLLPISSIIIFIFLAYKLYQRLRFKLPPGPRPWPVVGNLYQITPVRFRCYNEWAQKYGPIISVWIGSTLSVVVNNTELAKEVLKENDQKLADRHRNRSTAKLSRDGQDLIWADYGPHYVKVRKVCTLELFSAKRLEDLRPIREDEVTAMVESVFNHCTKPENNGKSLTVRKYLGTVAFNNITRLAFGKRFINSDEITDEQGKEFRALIADGVKKSGSLSVAEHISWLRWACPFDEEAFARHEANRDKLTKEIMDEHTQARSRGGVAKSHFVDALFTLKDKYDLSMDTIIGLLWDMMAAGTDTTAITAEWGMAELIKNPRVQQKAQEELDKVIGVDRVLTENDFSNLPYLQCVAKEALRLHPPAPLMLPHRANADVKIGGYDVPKGSIVHVNIWAIARDPAVWKSPNAFRPERFLEEDFDIKGHDFRLLPFGSGRRVCPGAQLGINLVASMLGHLLHHFSWAPPQGVNPEEIDMSENPGTVTYMATPVEVVPTPRLPSHLYKRVEATIKMAGLFDKQAEDYLVARPTYPKEWYSMLAALTPKHSLAWDVGTGNGQAAFSLGEHYEQVIGSDISESQLKSALQHPRVRYVHTPVTMSDDELVDLIGGENSVDLVTVAEAVHWFDLPKFYSLVKSIFKPFWDPKREYLWEGYRTLPFPFESVGLGSEGQPVALEILKEVSFEGVLRMLRSSSAVNTAKDQGVDLLSQEVIEEIQRAWGRPNVVRNVTFKAFTLAGKV
;
A
#
# COMPACT_ATOMS: atom_id res chain seq x y z
N MET A 1 -20.92 6.56 65.31
CA MET A 1 -20.29 7.91 65.36
C MET A 1 -18.76 7.92 65.23
N ALA A 2 -18.05 6.77 65.28
CA ALA A 2 -16.57 6.76 65.18
C ALA A 2 -16.01 6.78 63.74
N LEU A 3 -16.73 6.26 62.73
CA LEU A 3 -16.26 6.28 61.33
C LEU A 3 -16.30 7.67 60.68
N SER A 4 -17.20 8.56 61.11
CA SER A 4 -17.35 9.91 60.54
C SER A 4 -16.19 10.84 60.89
N GLY A 5 -15.49 10.64 62.01
CA GLY A 5 -14.35 11.46 62.42
C GLY A 5 -13.05 11.19 61.65
N LEU A 6 -12.91 10.00 61.06
CA LEU A 6 -11.73 9.59 60.27
C LEU A 6 -11.83 9.95 58.78
N LEU A 7 -13.03 10.21 58.26
CA LEU A 7 -13.23 10.54 56.84
C LEU A 7 -12.72 11.95 56.47
N LEU A 8 -12.80 12.92 57.39
CA LEU A 8 -12.32 14.29 57.19
C LEU A 8 -10.79 14.40 57.06
N PRO A 9 -9.95 13.78 57.91
CA PRO A 9 -8.50 13.81 57.72
C PRO A 9 -8.06 13.02 56.48
N ILE A 10 -8.70 11.89 56.17
CA ILE A 10 -8.38 11.10 54.97
C ILE A 10 -8.67 11.89 53.69
N SER A 11 -9.85 12.52 53.60
CA SER A 11 -10.19 13.36 52.44
C SER A 11 -9.26 14.57 52.29
N SER A 12 -8.87 15.20 53.41
CA SER A 12 -7.91 16.31 53.41
C SER A 12 -6.52 15.89 52.93
N ILE A 13 -6.04 14.71 53.35
CA ILE A 13 -4.76 14.13 52.89
C ILE A 13 -4.82 13.81 51.39
N ILE A 14 -5.91 13.22 50.91
CA ILE A 14 -6.10 12.91 49.47
C ILE A 14 -6.09 14.20 48.64
N ILE A 15 -6.80 15.25 49.10
CA ILE A 15 -6.80 16.56 48.44
C ILE A 15 -5.39 17.17 48.45
N PHE A 16 -4.68 17.10 49.57
CA PHE A 16 -3.30 17.60 49.67
C PHE A 16 -2.35 16.87 48.72
N ILE A 17 -2.37 15.53 48.70
CA ILE A 17 -1.56 14.73 47.78
C ILE A 17 -1.89 15.08 46.33
N PHE A 18 -3.17 15.24 45.99
CA PHE A 18 -3.60 15.63 44.66
C PHE A 18 -3.11 17.03 44.25
N LEU A 19 -3.22 18.01 45.15
CA LEU A 19 -2.75 19.38 44.92
C LEU A 19 -1.22 19.42 44.82
N ALA A 20 -0.50 18.68 45.68
CA ALA A 20 0.95 18.56 45.64
C ALA A 20 1.42 17.88 44.35
N TYR A 21 0.76 16.83 43.90
CA TYR A 21 1.05 16.17 42.62
C TYR A 21 0.81 17.11 41.42
N LYS A 22 -0.29 17.87 41.42
CA LYS A 22 -0.54 18.88 40.38
C LYS A 22 0.51 19.98 40.38
N LEU A 23 0.93 20.45 41.54
CA LEU A 23 2.00 21.43 41.67
C LEU A 23 3.34 20.85 41.17
N TYR A 24 3.66 19.62 41.57
CA TYR A 24 4.85 18.91 41.11
C TYR A 24 4.89 18.77 39.59
N GLN A 25 3.80 18.31 38.96
CA GLN A 25 3.69 18.20 37.50
C GLN A 25 3.91 19.55 36.80
N ARG A 26 3.32 20.64 37.33
CA ARG A 26 3.52 22.01 36.80
C ARG A 26 4.95 22.52 36.96
N LEU A 27 5.62 22.18 38.06
CA LEU A 27 7.00 22.58 38.29
C LEU A 27 7.98 21.72 37.48
N ARG A 28 7.64 20.46 37.22
CA ARG A 28 8.47 19.51 36.48
C ARG A 28 8.42 19.73 34.97
N PHE A 29 7.24 20.03 34.42
CA PHE A 29 7.03 20.10 32.96
C PHE A 29 6.42 21.43 32.54
N LYS A 30 7.01 22.04 31.51
CA LYS A 30 6.41 23.18 30.80
C LYS A 30 5.39 22.65 29.79
N LEU A 31 4.20 22.30 30.29
CA LEU A 31 3.11 21.77 29.45
C LEU A 31 2.55 22.84 28.50
N PRO A 32 2.00 22.45 27.33
CA PRO A 32 1.26 23.36 26.47
C PRO A 32 0.11 24.07 27.20
N PRO A 33 -0.30 25.27 26.76
CA PRO A 33 -1.47 25.95 27.30
C PRO A 33 -2.76 25.17 26.96
N GLY A 34 -3.87 25.48 27.64
CA GLY A 34 -5.14 24.82 27.35
C GLY A 34 -6.26 25.17 28.34
N PRO A 35 -7.47 24.66 28.12
CA PRO A 35 -8.58 24.85 29.05
C PRO A 35 -8.23 24.28 30.43
N ARG A 36 -8.58 25.02 31.48
CA ARG A 36 -8.29 24.62 32.86
C ARG A 36 -9.01 23.29 33.19
N PRO A 37 -8.28 22.21 33.51
CA PRO A 37 -8.87 20.91 33.79
C PRO A 37 -9.52 20.88 35.17
N TRP A 38 -10.71 20.30 35.25
CA TRP A 38 -11.39 20.04 36.52
C TRP A 38 -10.67 18.95 37.31
N PRO A 39 -10.76 18.94 38.65
CA PRO A 39 -10.26 17.84 39.45
C PRO A 39 -10.82 16.50 38.99
N VAL A 40 -9.98 15.47 38.93
CA VAL A 40 -10.32 14.07 38.55
C VAL A 40 -10.74 13.86 37.08
N VAL A 41 -11.75 14.58 36.59
CA VAL A 41 -12.35 14.37 35.25
C VAL A 41 -11.65 15.11 34.11
N GLY A 42 -10.73 16.02 34.43
CA GLY A 42 -10.01 16.80 33.43
C GLY A 42 -10.94 17.76 32.68
N ASN A 43 -10.89 17.73 31.36
CA ASN A 43 -11.68 18.57 30.45
C ASN A 43 -12.89 17.83 29.84
N LEU A 44 -13.23 16.62 30.30
CA LEU A 44 -14.27 15.78 29.70
C LEU A 44 -15.59 16.51 29.44
N TYR A 45 -16.10 17.26 30.42
CA TYR A 45 -17.36 18.01 30.30
C TYR A 45 -17.25 19.31 29.49
N GLN A 46 -16.04 19.70 29.10
CA GLN A 46 -15.78 20.89 28.30
C GLN A 46 -15.64 20.55 26.81
N ILE A 47 -15.44 19.27 26.46
CA ILE A 47 -15.28 18.79 25.08
C ILE A 47 -16.66 18.68 24.44
N THR A 48 -16.88 19.37 23.33
CA THR A 48 -18.10 19.19 22.52
C THR A 48 -18.02 17.89 21.71
N PRO A 49 -19.15 17.28 21.30
CA PRO A 49 -19.16 15.98 20.61
C PRO A 49 -18.26 15.93 19.36
N VAL A 50 -18.21 17.01 18.57
CA VAL A 50 -17.33 17.13 17.39
C VAL A 50 -15.94 17.63 17.83
N ARG A 51 -15.13 16.70 18.34
CA ARG A 51 -13.86 16.99 19.05
C ARG A 51 -12.87 17.84 18.26
N PHE A 52 -12.70 17.61 16.95
CA PHE A 52 -11.74 18.36 16.14
C PHE A 52 -12.10 19.84 15.98
N ARG A 53 -13.41 20.17 15.93
CA ARG A 53 -13.88 21.56 15.94
C ARG A 53 -13.64 22.20 17.31
N CYS A 54 -13.98 21.49 18.38
CA CYS A 54 -13.71 21.92 19.76
C CYS A 54 -12.22 22.25 19.98
N TYR A 55 -11.33 21.37 19.51
CA TYR A 55 -9.89 21.57 19.64
C TYR A 55 -9.38 22.72 18.78
N ASN A 56 -9.94 22.94 17.60
CA ASN A 56 -9.61 24.10 16.78
C ASN A 56 -10.05 25.42 17.44
N GLU A 57 -11.25 25.49 18.02
CA GLU A 57 -11.72 26.65 18.79
C GLU A 57 -10.80 26.94 19.99
N TRP A 58 -10.36 25.89 20.68
CA TRP A 58 -9.37 26.04 21.75
C TRP A 58 -8.00 26.47 21.22
N ALA A 59 -7.57 25.99 20.06
CA ALA A 59 -6.32 26.42 19.45
C ALA A 59 -6.32 27.91 19.09
N GLN A 60 -7.46 28.44 18.62
CA GLN A 60 -7.64 29.88 18.39
C GLN A 60 -7.50 30.70 19.67
N LYS A 61 -7.85 30.14 20.84
CA LYS A 61 -7.78 30.83 22.13
C LYS A 61 -6.43 30.67 22.85
N TYR A 62 -5.83 29.49 22.79
CA TYR A 62 -4.65 29.13 23.59
C TYR A 62 -3.37 29.03 22.78
N GLY A 63 -3.46 29.01 21.44
CA GLY A 63 -2.35 28.81 20.52
C GLY A 63 -2.40 27.45 19.80
N PRO A 64 -1.52 27.23 18.81
CA PRO A 64 -1.61 26.09 17.89
C PRO A 64 -1.32 24.72 18.51
N ILE A 65 -0.74 24.70 19.73
CA ILE A 65 -0.54 23.51 20.56
C ILE A 65 -1.30 23.65 21.87
N ILE A 66 -2.13 22.66 22.19
CA ILE A 66 -2.96 22.69 23.40
C ILE A 66 -2.86 21.41 24.24
N SER A 67 -2.96 21.56 25.56
CA SER A 67 -3.10 20.45 26.50
C SER A 67 -4.57 20.21 26.83
N VAL A 68 -5.01 18.96 26.71
CA VAL A 68 -6.36 18.48 27.04
C VAL A 68 -6.23 17.27 27.96
N TRP A 69 -6.85 17.35 29.13
CA TRP A 69 -6.88 16.25 30.10
C TRP A 69 -8.16 15.45 29.92
N ILE A 70 -8.05 14.17 29.58
CA ILE A 70 -9.18 13.26 29.49
C ILE A 70 -9.11 12.35 30.71
N GLY A 71 -9.85 12.70 31.77
CA GLY A 71 -9.69 12.12 33.10
C GLY A 71 -8.27 12.37 33.63
N SER A 72 -7.52 11.29 33.88
CA SER A 72 -6.12 11.34 34.33
C SER A 72 -5.09 11.39 33.19
N THR A 73 -5.54 11.29 31.93
CA THR A 73 -4.64 11.14 30.78
C THR A 73 -4.40 12.49 30.10
N LEU A 74 -3.14 12.89 29.96
CA LEU A 74 -2.75 14.07 29.20
C LEU A 74 -2.79 13.76 27.70
N SER A 75 -3.56 14.56 26.97
CA SER A 75 -3.58 14.61 25.51
C SER A 75 -3.04 15.96 25.05
N VAL A 76 -2.15 15.95 24.06
CA VAL A 76 -1.59 17.14 23.42
C VAL A 76 -2.13 17.19 22.00
N VAL A 77 -2.70 18.32 21.59
CA VAL A 77 -3.27 18.49 20.25
C VAL A 77 -2.50 19.58 19.52
N VAL A 78 -2.00 19.26 18.32
CA VAL A 78 -1.37 20.23 17.41
C VAL A 78 -2.30 20.56 16.25
N ASN A 79 -2.34 21.84 15.85
CA ASN A 79 -3.34 22.36 14.91
C ASN A 79 -2.75 23.16 13.73
N ASN A 80 -1.42 23.22 13.57
CA ASN A 80 -0.78 23.88 12.43
C ASN A 80 0.27 22.97 11.75
N THR A 81 0.73 23.39 10.57
CA THR A 81 1.65 22.64 9.71
C THR A 81 3.01 22.39 10.37
N GLU A 82 3.58 23.40 11.04
CA GLU A 82 4.92 23.32 11.63
C GLU A 82 4.96 22.28 12.74
N LEU A 83 3.99 22.29 13.65
CA LEU A 83 3.94 21.34 14.76
C LEU A 83 3.55 19.93 14.30
N ALA A 84 2.73 19.81 13.25
CA ALA A 84 2.44 18.51 12.65
C ALA A 84 3.71 17.86 12.09
N LYS A 85 4.60 18.65 11.48
CA LYS A 85 5.92 18.19 11.02
C LYS A 85 6.82 17.78 12.19
N GLU A 86 6.84 18.56 13.27
CA GLU A 86 7.58 18.17 14.49
C GLU A 86 7.09 16.82 15.05
N VAL A 87 5.77 16.58 15.05
CA VAL A 87 5.16 15.34 15.55
C VAL A 87 5.46 14.14 14.65
N LEU A 88 5.17 14.27 13.36
CA LEU A 88 5.08 13.14 12.43
C LEU A 88 6.40 12.86 11.70
N LYS A 89 7.35 13.79 11.71
CA LYS A 89 8.65 13.65 11.03
C LYS A 89 9.82 13.79 11.99
N GLU A 90 9.91 14.89 12.72
CA GLU A 90 11.12 15.20 13.49
C GLU A 90 11.22 14.35 14.77
N ASN A 91 10.08 14.09 15.42
CA ASN A 91 9.97 13.23 16.60
C ASN A 91 9.27 11.90 16.30
N ASP A 92 9.27 11.46 15.04
CA ASP A 92 8.47 10.33 14.56
C ASP A 92 8.70 9.04 15.36
N GLN A 93 9.94 8.76 15.77
CA GLN A 93 10.31 7.57 16.53
C GLN A 93 9.79 7.62 17.98
N LYS A 94 9.78 8.82 18.59
CA LYS A 94 9.32 9.01 19.98
C LYS A 94 7.80 9.04 20.10
N LEU A 95 7.13 9.38 19.01
CA LEU A 95 5.67 9.53 18.93
C LEU A 95 5.03 8.45 18.06
N ALA A 96 5.73 7.38 17.71
CA ALA A 96 5.17 6.33 16.87
C ALA A 96 4.34 5.28 17.63
N ASP A 97 4.27 5.28 18.96
CA ASP A 97 3.43 4.31 19.69
C ASP A 97 1.93 4.62 19.54
N ARG A 98 1.07 3.67 19.93
CA ARG A 98 -0.39 3.82 19.87
C ARG A 98 -1.00 3.84 21.26
N HIS A 99 -1.99 4.69 21.47
CA HIS A 99 -2.78 4.65 22.69
C HIS A 99 -3.82 3.52 22.59
N ARG A 100 -3.78 2.56 23.52
CA ARG A 100 -4.77 1.50 23.67
C ARG A 100 -5.56 1.71 24.98
N ASN A 101 -6.87 1.82 24.88
CA ASN A 101 -7.81 1.65 25.99
C ASN A 101 -8.17 0.15 26.15
N ARG A 102 -8.95 -0.25 27.16
CA ARG A 102 -9.30 -1.68 27.38
C ARG A 102 -10.00 -2.30 26.17
N SER A 103 -10.94 -1.59 25.54
CA SER A 103 -11.67 -2.07 24.35
C SER A 103 -10.74 -2.33 23.17
N THR A 104 -9.95 -1.33 22.78
CA THR A 104 -8.98 -1.41 21.68
C THR A 104 -7.87 -2.40 21.97
N ALA A 105 -7.40 -2.52 23.22
CA ALA A 105 -6.45 -3.56 23.62
C ALA A 105 -7.04 -4.96 23.42
N LYS A 106 -8.30 -5.21 23.79
CA LYS A 106 -8.95 -6.51 23.54
C LYS A 106 -9.14 -6.77 22.05
N LEU A 107 -9.67 -5.80 21.30
CA LEU A 107 -9.89 -5.94 19.86
C LEU A 107 -8.60 -6.19 19.06
N SER A 108 -7.49 -5.56 19.45
CA SER A 108 -6.18 -5.69 18.80
C SER A 108 -5.29 -6.80 19.34
N ARG A 109 -5.76 -7.58 20.33
CA ARG A 109 -4.93 -8.54 21.09
C ARG A 109 -3.66 -7.92 21.67
N ASP A 110 -3.83 -6.73 22.27
CA ASP A 110 -2.77 -5.88 22.79
C ASP A 110 -1.73 -5.44 21.74
N GLY A 111 -2.22 -5.12 20.53
CA GLY A 111 -1.40 -4.60 19.44
C GLY A 111 -0.62 -5.68 18.68
N GLN A 112 -1.20 -6.87 18.51
CA GLN A 112 -0.70 -7.87 17.55
C GLN A 112 -1.11 -7.54 16.10
N ASP A 113 -1.96 -6.54 15.90
CA ASP A 113 -2.38 -6.02 14.60
C ASP A 113 -1.39 -4.98 14.02
N LEU A 114 -1.79 -4.23 12.98
CA LEU A 114 -0.98 -3.14 12.40
C LEU A 114 -1.37 -1.77 12.98
N ILE A 115 -2.67 -1.53 13.14
CA ILE A 115 -3.22 -0.22 13.48
C ILE A 115 -2.84 0.18 14.92
N TRP A 116 -2.96 -0.75 15.88
CA TRP A 116 -2.81 -0.50 17.31
C TRP A 116 -1.50 -1.02 17.90
N ALA A 117 -0.67 -1.73 17.13
CA ALA A 117 0.70 -2.10 17.53
C ALA A 117 1.56 -0.89 17.93
N ASP A 118 2.40 -1.04 18.95
CA ASP A 118 3.43 -0.06 19.31
C ASP A 118 4.62 -0.11 18.36
N TYR A 119 5.41 0.97 18.29
CA TYR A 119 6.54 1.00 17.36
C TYR A 119 7.65 0.09 17.86
N GLY A 120 8.03 -0.89 17.07
CA GLY A 120 9.03 -1.89 17.43
C GLY A 120 9.16 -2.98 16.37
N PRO A 121 9.88 -4.07 16.68
CA PRO A 121 10.13 -5.16 15.73
C PRO A 121 8.85 -5.73 15.10
N HIS A 122 7.79 -5.94 15.91
CA HIS A 122 6.50 -6.41 15.42
C HIS A 122 5.89 -5.45 14.39
N TYR A 123 5.74 -4.17 14.75
CA TYR A 123 5.18 -3.16 13.84
C TYR A 123 5.96 -3.04 12.54
N VAL A 124 7.30 -2.99 12.61
CA VAL A 124 8.17 -2.90 11.42
C VAL A 124 7.96 -4.12 10.51
N LYS A 125 7.84 -5.32 11.10
CA LYS A 125 7.58 -6.58 10.39
C LYS A 125 6.24 -6.55 9.66
N VAL A 126 5.13 -6.29 10.37
CA VAL A 126 3.80 -6.26 9.76
C VAL A 126 3.64 -5.11 8.76
N ARG A 127 4.26 -3.96 9.04
CA ARG A 127 4.28 -2.82 8.11
C ARG A 127 4.99 -3.16 6.80
N LYS A 128 6.11 -3.87 6.88
CA LYS A 128 6.85 -4.35 5.71
C LYS A 128 6.01 -5.29 4.87
N VAL A 129 5.33 -6.27 5.50
CA VAL A 129 4.40 -7.19 4.82
C VAL A 129 3.31 -6.42 4.08
N CYS A 130 2.62 -5.50 4.75
CA CYS A 130 1.56 -4.70 4.11
C CYS A 130 2.08 -3.88 2.92
N THR A 131 3.23 -3.23 3.08
CA THR A 131 3.75 -2.31 2.04
C THR A 131 4.28 -3.06 0.81
N LEU A 132 5.02 -4.16 1.02
CA LEU A 132 5.70 -4.87 -0.06
C LEU A 132 4.81 -5.93 -0.72
N GLU A 133 3.96 -6.59 0.05
CA GLU A 133 3.31 -7.84 -0.39
C GLU A 133 1.80 -7.66 -0.65
N LEU A 134 1.14 -6.68 0.01
CA LEU A 134 -0.32 -6.49 -0.07
C LEU A 134 -0.72 -5.22 -0.82
N PHE A 135 -0.08 -4.09 -0.51
CA PHE A 135 -0.38 -2.76 -1.07
C PHE A 135 0.70 -2.24 -2.03
N SER A 136 1.53 -3.13 -2.60
CA SER A 136 2.48 -2.72 -3.63
C SER A 136 1.76 -2.32 -4.92
N ALA A 137 2.39 -1.46 -5.73
CA ALA A 137 1.79 -0.97 -6.98
C ALA A 137 1.36 -2.12 -7.90
N LYS A 138 2.22 -3.15 -8.04
CA LYS A 138 1.92 -4.37 -8.80
C LYS A 138 0.66 -5.08 -8.28
N ARG A 139 0.53 -5.24 -6.97
CA ARG A 139 -0.63 -5.91 -6.37
C ARG A 139 -1.93 -5.14 -6.54
N LEU A 140 -1.87 -3.82 -6.40
CA LEU A 140 -3.03 -2.98 -6.64
C LEU A 140 -3.45 -3.01 -8.12
N GLU A 141 -2.50 -3.14 -9.04
CA GLU A 141 -2.75 -3.29 -10.46
C GLU A 141 -3.35 -4.67 -10.80
N ASP A 142 -2.77 -5.77 -10.29
CA ASP A 142 -3.30 -7.13 -10.46
C ASP A 142 -4.77 -7.23 -9.98
N LEU A 143 -5.12 -6.48 -8.93
CA LEU A 143 -6.45 -6.46 -8.33
C LEU A 143 -7.35 -5.32 -8.83
N ARG A 144 -6.90 -4.53 -9.83
CA ARG A 144 -7.72 -3.47 -10.47
C ARG A 144 -9.08 -3.97 -10.97
N PRO A 145 -9.21 -5.14 -11.62
CA PRO A 145 -10.50 -5.59 -12.13
C PRO A 145 -11.58 -5.73 -11.06
N ILE A 146 -11.21 -6.00 -9.80
CA ILE A 146 -12.16 -6.05 -8.68
C ILE A 146 -12.72 -4.66 -8.38
N ARG A 147 -11.91 -3.61 -8.44
CA ARG A 147 -12.37 -2.22 -8.22
C ARG A 147 -13.31 -1.77 -9.33
N GLU A 148 -12.92 -1.98 -10.58
CA GLU A 148 -13.73 -1.60 -11.75
C GLU A 148 -15.08 -2.35 -11.78
N ASP A 149 -15.09 -3.64 -11.42
CA ASP A 149 -16.32 -4.43 -11.35
C ASP A 149 -17.27 -3.99 -10.23
N GLU A 150 -16.77 -3.60 -9.05
CA GLU A 150 -17.65 -3.08 -7.99
C GLU A 150 -18.21 -1.69 -8.32
N VAL A 151 -17.41 -0.82 -8.95
CA VAL A 151 -17.86 0.52 -9.33
C VAL A 151 -18.87 0.47 -10.49
N THR A 152 -18.67 -0.42 -11.47
CA THR A 152 -19.66 -0.63 -12.54
C THR A 152 -20.95 -1.29 -12.02
N ALA A 153 -20.86 -2.20 -11.03
CA ALA A 153 -22.04 -2.71 -10.35
C ALA A 153 -22.83 -1.60 -9.63
N MET A 154 -22.16 -0.63 -9.02
CA MET A 154 -22.81 0.53 -8.43
C MET A 154 -23.55 1.36 -9.47
N VAL A 155 -22.92 1.64 -10.61
CA VAL A 155 -23.56 2.36 -11.72
C VAL A 155 -24.83 1.65 -12.19
N GLU A 156 -24.75 0.34 -12.39
CA GLU A 156 -25.90 -0.49 -12.78
C GLU A 156 -27.03 -0.43 -11.74
N SER A 157 -26.70 -0.55 -10.44
CA SER A 157 -27.69 -0.46 -9.36
C SER A 157 -28.34 0.92 -9.26
N VAL A 158 -27.60 2.01 -9.48
CA VAL A 158 -28.14 3.37 -9.53
C VAL A 158 -29.06 3.53 -10.74
N PHE A 159 -28.63 3.07 -11.92
CA PHE A 159 -29.43 3.14 -13.15
C PHE A 159 -30.75 2.39 -12.99
N ASN A 160 -30.69 1.14 -12.53
CA ASN A 160 -31.87 0.32 -12.26
C ASN A 160 -32.79 0.94 -11.21
N HIS A 161 -32.25 1.69 -10.24
CA HIS A 161 -33.05 2.42 -9.28
C HIS A 161 -33.80 3.58 -9.94
N CYS A 162 -33.12 4.42 -10.73
CA CYS A 162 -33.72 5.65 -11.26
C CYS A 162 -34.60 5.43 -12.51
N THR A 163 -34.39 4.35 -13.26
CA THR A 163 -35.23 4.02 -14.44
C THR A 163 -36.49 3.25 -14.08
N LYS A 164 -36.64 2.79 -12.83
CA LYS A 164 -37.89 2.17 -12.36
C LYS A 164 -39.02 3.20 -12.35
N PRO A 165 -40.20 2.91 -12.93
CA PRO A 165 -41.32 3.85 -13.00
C PRO A 165 -41.71 4.44 -11.64
N GLU A 166 -41.65 3.64 -10.58
CA GLU A 166 -41.96 4.04 -9.21
C GLU A 166 -40.95 5.01 -8.58
N ASN A 167 -39.77 5.13 -9.15
CA ASN A 167 -38.65 5.93 -8.63
C ASN A 167 -38.26 7.10 -9.53
N ASN A 168 -38.99 7.31 -10.63
CA ASN A 168 -38.71 8.41 -11.54
C ASN A 168 -38.75 9.76 -10.80
N GLY A 169 -37.64 10.50 -10.83
CA GLY A 169 -37.48 11.77 -10.13
C GLY A 169 -37.37 11.70 -8.60
N LYS A 170 -37.33 10.51 -7.99
CA LYS A 170 -37.11 10.36 -6.54
C LYS A 170 -35.62 10.50 -6.19
N SER A 171 -35.35 11.01 -4.99
CA SER A 171 -34.01 11.00 -4.45
C SER A 171 -33.60 9.61 -3.98
N LEU A 172 -32.29 9.38 -3.92
CA LEU A 172 -31.69 8.22 -3.30
C LEU A 172 -30.59 8.64 -2.32
N THR A 173 -30.35 7.78 -1.32
CA THR A 173 -29.24 7.93 -0.38
C THR A 173 -27.94 7.39 -0.98
N VAL A 174 -27.00 8.27 -1.33
CA VAL A 174 -25.75 7.86 -2.02
C VAL A 174 -24.86 6.97 -1.15
N ARG A 175 -24.86 7.21 0.18
CA ARG A 175 -24.07 6.44 1.17
C ARG A 175 -24.26 4.93 1.02
N LYS A 176 -25.48 4.47 0.72
CA LYS A 176 -25.80 3.05 0.56
C LYS A 176 -25.02 2.40 -0.58
N TYR A 177 -24.95 3.08 -1.72
CA TYR A 177 -24.28 2.62 -2.93
C TYR A 177 -22.76 2.65 -2.77
N LEU A 178 -22.22 3.77 -2.27
CA LEU A 178 -20.79 3.93 -1.99
C LEU A 178 -20.29 2.94 -0.92
N GLY A 179 -21.07 2.76 0.15
CA GLY A 179 -20.75 1.81 1.21
C GLY A 179 -20.70 0.36 0.72
N THR A 180 -21.58 0.01 -0.23
CA THR A 180 -21.59 -1.31 -0.88
C THR A 180 -20.32 -1.54 -1.69
N VAL A 181 -19.89 -0.54 -2.48
CA VAL A 181 -18.63 -0.60 -3.25
C VAL A 181 -17.44 -0.77 -2.32
N ALA A 182 -17.30 0.09 -1.32
CA ALA A 182 -16.16 0.05 -0.41
C ALA A 182 -16.08 -1.28 0.34
N PHE A 183 -17.22 -1.77 0.82
CA PHE A 183 -17.32 -3.04 1.53
C PHE A 183 -16.98 -4.24 0.65
N ASN A 184 -17.67 -4.41 -0.49
CA ASN A 184 -17.39 -5.53 -1.38
C ASN A 184 -15.97 -5.47 -1.95
N ASN A 185 -15.46 -4.27 -2.22
CA ASN A 185 -14.10 -4.13 -2.71
C ASN A 185 -13.11 -4.69 -1.70
N ILE A 186 -13.14 -4.22 -0.44
CA ILE A 186 -12.17 -4.69 0.55
C ILE A 186 -12.35 -6.18 0.89
N THR A 187 -13.57 -6.71 0.91
CA THR A 187 -13.79 -8.14 1.18
C THR A 187 -13.34 -9.01 0.01
N ARG A 188 -13.47 -8.55 -1.23
CA ARG A 188 -12.92 -9.25 -2.40
C ARG A 188 -11.39 -9.17 -2.45
N LEU A 189 -10.79 -8.06 -2.04
CA LEU A 189 -9.33 -7.97 -1.93
C LEU A 189 -8.79 -8.87 -0.81
N ALA A 190 -9.43 -8.84 0.36
CA ALA A 190 -8.98 -9.56 1.55
C ALA A 190 -9.26 -11.07 1.46
N PHE A 191 -10.49 -11.45 1.08
CA PHE A 191 -11.00 -12.82 1.13
C PHE A 191 -11.43 -13.37 -0.24
N GLY A 192 -11.34 -12.60 -1.32
CA GLY A 192 -11.85 -13.07 -2.61
C GLY A 192 -13.36 -13.24 -2.69
N LYS A 193 -14.11 -12.74 -1.71
CA LYS A 193 -15.56 -12.89 -1.62
C LYS A 193 -16.30 -11.57 -1.78
N ARG A 194 -17.31 -11.61 -2.64
CA ARG A 194 -18.36 -10.59 -2.74
C ARG A 194 -19.52 -11.04 -1.86
N PHE A 195 -19.92 -10.19 -0.93
CA PHE A 195 -20.95 -10.52 0.06
C PHE A 195 -22.29 -9.86 -0.23
N ILE A 196 -22.30 -8.81 -1.05
CA ILE A 196 -23.50 -8.06 -1.44
C ILE A 196 -23.67 -8.17 -2.95
N ASN A 197 -24.75 -8.80 -3.36
CA ASN A 197 -25.07 -8.96 -4.77
C ASN A 197 -25.81 -7.72 -5.32
N SER A 198 -25.99 -7.67 -6.65
CA SER A 198 -26.67 -6.58 -7.37
C SER A 198 -28.12 -6.35 -6.92
N ASP A 199 -28.79 -7.40 -6.43
CA ASP A 199 -30.14 -7.33 -5.87
C ASP A 199 -30.17 -6.86 -4.41
N GLU A 200 -29.02 -6.38 -3.89
CA GLU A 200 -28.81 -5.97 -2.50
C GLU A 200 -28.99 -7.10 -1.47
N ILE A 201 -29.17 -8.34 -1.94
CA ILE A 201 -29.20 -9.52 -1.10
C ILE A 201 -27.79 -9.75 -0.58
N THR A 202 -27.67 -9.68 0.74
CA THR A 202 -26.43 -9.99 1.45
C THR A 202 -26.44 -11.47 1.79
N ASP A 203 -25.37 -12.17 1.45
CA ASP A 203 -25.12 -13.52 1.96
C ASP A 203 -25.14 -13.54 3.49
N GLU A 204 -25.56 -14.64 4.11
CA GLU A 204 -25.58 -14.80 5.57
C GLU A 204 -24.20 -14.55 6.19
N GLN A 205 -23.14 -15.07 5.56
CA GLN A 205 -21.76 -14.80 5.99
C GLN A 205 -21.42 -13.30 5.90
N GLY A 206 -21.94 -12.60 4.90
CA GLY A 206 -21.79 -11.16 4.73
C GLY A 206 -22.56 -10.32 5.76
N LYS A 207 -23.75 -10.77 6.17
CA LYS A 207 -24.53 -10.15 7.25
C LYS A 207 -23.82 -10.29 8.58
N GLU A 208 -23.34 -11.49 8.90
CA GLU A 208 -22.54 -11.76 10.09
C GLU A 208 -21.28 -10.89 10.10
N PHE A 209 -20.59 -10.82 8.96
CA PHE A 209 -19.39 -10.00 8.81
C PHE A 209 -19.64 -8.52 9.10
N ARG A 210 -20.68 -7.92 8.52
CA ARG A 210 -21.05 -6.52 8.78
C ARG A 210 -21.47 -6.27 10.21
N ALA A 211 -22.23 -7.20 10.79
CA ALA A 211 -22.63 -7.12 12.18
C ALA A 211 -21.40 -7.11 13.11
N LEU A 212 -20.39 -7.93 12.83
CA LEU A 212 -19.14 -7.95 13.57
C LEU A 212 -18.36 -6.64 13.42
N ILE A 213 -18.18 -6.11 12.21
CA ILE A 213 -17.50 -4.80 12.04
C ILE A 213 -18.22 -3.70 12.82
N ALA A 214 -19.54 -3.58 12.66
CA ALA A 214 -20.34 -2.57 13.35
C ALA A 214 -20.28 -2.71 14.88
N ASP A 215 -20.36 -3.94 15.38
CA ASP A 215 -20.25 -4.24 16.80
C ASP A 215 -18.85 -3.91 17.35
N GLY A 216 -17.79 -4.21 16.61
CA GLY A 216 -16.41 -3.87 16.96
C GLY A 216 -16.18 -2.36 17.03
N VAL A 217 -16.67 -1.60 16.05
CA VAL A 217 -16.63 -0.12 16.04
C VAL A 217 -17.38 0.45 17.25
N LYS A 218 -18.60 -0.05 17.52
CA LYS A 218 -19.39 0.37 18.68
C LYS A 218 -18.68 0.08 20.00
N LYS A 219 -18.10 -1.12 20.15
CA LYS A 219 -17.33 -1.53 21.34
C LYS A 219 -16.03 -0.72 21.52
N SER A 220 -15.36 -0.38 20.43
CA SER A 220 -14.16 0.47 20.44
C SER A 220 -14.46 1.90 20.89
N GLY A 221 -15.61 2.45 20.46
CA GLY A 221 -16.07 3.80 20.82
C GLY A 221 -16.79 3.93 22.16
N SER A 222 -17.31 2.81 22.71
CA SER A 222 -18.01 2.79 23.99
C SER A 222 -17.03 2.91 25.15
N LEU A 223 -16.75 4.14 25.59
CA LEU A 223 -15.97 4.39 26.81
C LEU A 223 -16.87 5.04 27.86
N SER A 224 -17.01 4.36 29.01
CA SER A 224 -17.48 5.02 30.23
C SER A 224 -16.51 6.14 30.61
N VAL A 225 -17.00 7.23 31.20
CA VAL A 225 -16.18 8.30 31.78
C VAL A 225 -15.09 7.74 32.71
N ALA A 226 -15.38 6.62 33.40
CA ALA A 226 -14.44 5.96 34.28
C ALA A 226 -13.26 5.27 33.57
N GLU A 227 -13.37 4.93 32.28
CA GLU A 227 -12.25 4.36 31.51
C GLU A 227 -11.11 5.38 31.32
N HIS A 228 -11.45 6.66 31.35
CA HIS A 228 -10.51 7.78 31.32
C HIS A 228 -9.83 8.05 32.67
N ILE A 229 -10.31 7.43 33.76
CA ILE A 229 -9.80 7.60 35.11
C ILE A 229 -9.26 6.26 35.61
N SER A 230 -7.96 6.03 35.41
CA SER A 230 -7.33 4.72 35.55
C SER A 230 -7.56 4.03 36.90
N TRP A 231 -7.62 4.78 38.00
CA TRP A 231 -7.85 4.26 39.35
C TRP A 231 -9.34 4.04 39.70
N LEU A 232 -10.29 4.48 38.87
CA LEU A 232 -11.71 4.18 39.01
C LEU A 232 -12.15 2.96 38.18
N ARG A 233 -11.23 2.35 37.43
CA ARG A 233 -11.53 1.18 36.57
C ARG A 233 -12.10 -0.01 37.33
N TRP A 234 -11.69 -0.22 38.58
CA TRP A 234 -12.21 -1.31 39.43
C TRP A 234 -13.70 -1.13 39.77
N ALA A 235 -14.19 0.12 39.80
CA ALA A 235 -15.56 0.46 40.16
C ALA A 235 -16.50 0.47 38.94
N CYS A 236 -16.00 0.21 37.74
CA CYS A 236 -16.78 0.20 36.52
C CYS A 236 -16.68 -1.15 35.82
N PRO A 237 -17.79 -1.92 35.77
CA PRO A 237 -17.80 -3.21 35.11
C PRO A 237 -17.51 -3.02 33.61
N PHE A 238 -16.61 -3.85 33.11
CA PHE A 238 -16.30 -3.96 31.68
C PHE A 238 -16.80 -5.32 31.25
N ASP A 239 -17.53 -5.36 30.14
CA ASP A 239 -18.22 -6.55 29.67
C ASP A 239 -17.24 -7.52 29.00
N GLU A 240 -16.38 -8.15 29.81
CA GLU A 240 -15.35 -9.08 29.32
C GLU A 240 -15.96 -10.22 28.51
N GLU A 241 -17.14 -10.70 28.90
CA GLU A 241 -17.85 -11.74 28.17
C GLU A 241 -18.32 -11.27 26.79
N ALA A 242 -18.85 -10.05 26.64
CA ALA A 242 -19.23 -9.55 25.32
C ALA A 242 -18.02 -9.36 24.40
N PHE A 243 -16.86 -8.94 24.93
CA PHE A 243 -15.63 -8.88 24.14
C PHE A 243 -15.12 -10.27 23.77
N ALA A 244 -15.17 -11.24 24.69
CA ALA A 244 -14.80 -12.62 24.41
C ALA A 244 -15.73 -13.28 23.36
N ARG A 245 -17.05 -13.05 23.45
CA ARG A 245 -18.03 -13.49 22.43
C ARG A 245 -17.74 -12.87 21.07
N HIS A 246 -17.48 -11.56 21.03
CA HIS A 246 -17.13 -10.87 19.81
C HIS A 246 -15.85 -11.44 19.18
N GLU A 247 -14.80 -11.64 19.97
CA GLU A 247 -13.54 -12.23 19.52
C GLU A 247 -13.73 -13.67 19.02
N ALA A 248 -14.49 -14.50 19.73
CA ALA A 248 -14.77 -15.87 19.32
C ALA A 248 -15.52 -15.93 17.98
N ASN A 249 -16.53 -15.08 17.78
CA ASN A 249 -17.27 -15.01 16.52
C ASN A 249 -16.38 -14.51 15.37
N ARG A 250 -15.56 -13.49 15.64
CA ARG A 250 -14.57 -12.97 14.70
C ARG A 250 -13.60 -14.05 14.23
N ASP A 251 -13.07 -14.82 15.17
CA ASP A 251 -12.13 -15.90 14.90
C ASP A 251 -12.78 -17.06 14.17
N LYS A 252 -13.99 -17.44 14.56
CA LYS A 252 -14.77 -18.47 13.90
C LYS A 252 -14.95 -18.12 12.42
N LEU A 253 -15.48 -16.93 12.14
CA LEU A 253 -15.72 -16.48 10.76
C LEU A 253 -14.42 -16.43 9.94
N THR A 254 -13.33 -15.93 10.54
CA THR A 254 -12.04 -15.86 9.84
C THR A 254 -11.48 -17.25 9.54
N LYS A 255 -11.61 -18.19 10.48
CA LYS A 255 -11.19 -19.58 10.29
C LYS A 255 -12.01 -20.29 9.22
N GLU A 256 -13.32 -20.09 9.20
CA GLU A 256 -14.19 -20.65 8.15
C GLU A 256 -13.74 -20.20 6.76
N ILE A 257 -13.53 -18.90 6.56
CA ILE A 257 -13.02 -18.36 5.29
C ILE A 257 -11.63 -18.93 4.98
N MET A 258 -10.75 -18.98 5.96
CA MET A 258 -9.41 -19.55 5.78
C MET A 258 -9.43 -21.04 5.38
N ASP A 259 -10.30 -21.84 5.98
CA ASP A 259 -10.44 -23.26 5.70
C ASP A 259 -10.97 -23.48 4.28
N GLU A 260 -11.91 -22.65 3.83
CA GLU A 260 -12.39 -22.66 2.44
C GLU A 260 -11.27 -22.39 1.43
N HIS A 261 -10.40 -21.40 1.69
CA HIS A 261 -9.24 -21.12 0.83
C HIS A 261 -8.23 -22.28 0.83
N THR A 262 -8.00 -22.88 1.99
CA THR A 262 -7.13 -24.06 2.13
C THR A 262 -7.66 -25.25 1.34
N GLN A 263 -8.98 -25.49 1.40
CA GLN A 263 -9.64 -26.54 0.62
C GLN A 263 -9.66 -26.23 -0.89
N ALA A 264 -9.81 -24.97 -1.28
CA ALA A 264 -9.75 -24.57 -2.69
C ALA A 264 -8.36 -24.83 -3.30
N ARG A 265 -7.30 -24.54 -2.53
CA ARG A 265 -5.90 -24.83 -2.91
C ARG A 265 -5.64 -26.33 -3.04
N SER A 266 -6.12 -27.14 -2.10
CA SER A 266 -5.87 -28.60 -2.12
C SER A 266 -6.58 -29.32 -3.27
N ARG A 267 -7.66 -28.75 -3.81
CA ARG A 267 -8.39 -29.27 -4.98
C ARG A 267 -7.79 -28.86 -6.33
N GLY A 268 -6.56 -28.35 -6.36
CA GLY A 268 -5.89 -27.89 -7.59
C GLY A 268 -6.43 -26.57 -8.13
N GLY A 269 -7.18 -25.81 -7.31
CA GLY A 269 -7.58 -24.45 -7.65
C GLY A 269 -6.37 -23.53 -7.67
N VAL A 270 -6.25 -22.68 -8.69
CA VAL A 270 -5.26 -21.59 -8.72
C VAL A 270 -5.42 -20.79 -7.43
N ALA A 271 -4.34 -20.67 -6.64
CA ALA A 271 -4.31 -19.78 -5.49
C ALA A 271 -4.62 -18.37 -5.99
N LYS A 272 -5.84 -17.90 -5.73
CA LYS A 272 -6.22 -16.54 -6.11
C LYS A 272 -5.34 -15.57 -5.33
N SER A 273 -4.89 -14.49 -5.95
CA SER A 273 -3.95 -13.53 -5.37
C SER A 273 -4.61 -12.58 -4.36
N HIS A 274 -5.47 -13.09 -3.47
CA HIS A 274 -6.13 -12.32 -2.40
C HIS A 274 -5.22 -12.17 -1.18
N PHE A 275 -5.52 -11.23 -0.28
CA PHE A 275 -4.64 -10.98 0.87
C PHE A 275 -4.57 -12.16 1.84
N VAL A 276 -5.66 -12.90 2.06
CA VAL A 276 -5.65 -14.11 2.89
C VAL A 276 -4.67 -15.14 2.33
N ASP A 277 -4.71 -15.38 1.02
CA ASP A 277 -3.82 -16.30 0.31
C ASP A 277 -2.36 -15.85 0.41
N ALA A 278 -2.10 -14.55 0.24
CA ALA A 278 -0.77 -13.98 0.38
C ALA A 278 -0.26 -14.12 1.82
N LEU A 279 -1.07 -13.76 2.83
CA LEU A 279 -0.68 -13.84 4.24
C LEU A 279 -0.36 -15.29 4.67
N PHE A 280 -1.05 -16.27 4.12
CA PHE A 280 -0.71 -17.69 4.34
C PHE A 280 0.67 -18.05 3.79
N THR A 281 0.95 -17.69 2.54
CA THR A 281 2.26 -17.95 1.92
C THR A 281 3.38 -17.21 2.64
N LEU A 282 3.08 -16.04 3.20
CA LEU A 282 4.05 -15.19 3.91
C LEU A 282 4.19 -15.56 5.40
N LYS A 283 3.32 -16.43 5.92
CA LYS A 283 3.29 -16.82 7.33
C LYS A 283 4.65 -17.31 7.79
N ASP A 284 5.24 -18.26 7.08
CA ASP A 284 6.52 -18.86 7.48
C ASP A 284 7.70 -17.96 7.11
N LYS A 285 7.63 -17.25 5.96
CA LYS A 285 8.66 -16.29 5.51
C LYS A 285 8.87 -15.13 6.50
N TYR A 286 7.79 -14.64 7.12
CA TYR A 286 7.83 -13.49 8.04
C TYR A 286 7.52 -13.88 9.49
N ASP A 287 7.46 -15.17 9.82
CA ASP A 287 7.11 -15.66 11.16
C ASP A 287 5.85 -14.96 11.72
N LEU A 288 4.75 -15.01 10.97
CA LEU A 288 3.49 -14.39 11.35
C LEU A 288 2.69 -15.36 12.23
N SER A 289 2.28 -14.89 13.41
CA SER A 289 1.35 -15.64 14.24
C SER A 289 -0.05 -15.62 13.62
N MET A 290 -0.89 -16.59 14.00
CA MET A 290 -2.28 -16.58 13.57
C MET A 290 -3.04 -15.33 14.04
N ASP A 291 -2.71 -14.83 15.23
CA ASP A 291 -3.27 -13.58 15.74
C ASP A 291 -2.90 -12.37 14.89
N THR A 292 -1.67 -12.35 14.37
CA THR A 292 -1.21 -11.31 13.45
C THR A 292 -1.98 -11.35 12.13
N ILE A 293 -2.17 -12.55 11.56
CA ILE A 293 -2.90 -12.71 10.29
C ILE A 293 -4.36 -12.26 10.44
N ILE A 294 -5.03 -12.73 11.49
CA ILE A 294 -6.42 -12.33 11.79
C ILE A 294 -6.47 -10.81 12.02
N GLY A 295 -5.58 -10.26 12.85
CA GLY A 295 -5.50 -8.82 13.11
C GLY A 295 -5.32 -7.99 11.84
N LEU A 296 -4.43 -8.39 10.93
CA LEU A 296 -4.20 -7.71 9.66
C LEU A 296 -5.42 -7.71 8.75
N LEU A 297 -6.10 -8.85 8.62
CA LEU A 297 -7.33 -8.93 7.82
C LEU A 297 -8.41 -8.01 8.38
N TRP A 298 -8.63 -8.02 9.70
CA TRP A 298 -9.64 -7.16 10.35
C TRP A 298 -9.29 -5.68 10.32
N ASP A 299 -8.03 -5.32 10.45
CA ASP A 299 -7.56 -3.94 10.26
C ASP A 299 -7.89 -3.43 8.85
N MET A 300 -7.65 -4.23 7.81
CA MET A 300 -7.94 -3.85 6.42
C MET A 300 -9.43 -3.60 6.22
N MET A 301 -10.28 -4.45 6.78
CA MET A 301 -11.73 -4.37 6.60
C MET A 301 -12.33 -3.18 7.33
N ALA A 302 -11.91 -2.95 8.59
CA ALA A 302 -12.33 -1.80 9.38
C ALA A 302 -11.85 -0.48 8.75
N ALA A 303 -10.60 -0.43 8.25
CA ALA A 303 -10.05 0.79 7.68
C ALA A 303 -10.52 1.07 6.25
N GLY A 304 -10.70 0.04 5.41
CA GLY A 304 -10.98 0.17 3.98
C GLY A 304 -12.43 0.45 3.62
N THR A 305 -13.37 0.13 4.52
CA THR A 305 -14.82 0.29 4.27
C THR A 305 -15.26 1.75 4.48
N ASP A 306 -15.32 2.19 5.73
CA ASP A 306 -15.96 3.47 6.10
C ASP A 306 -15.21 4.67 5.54
N THR A 307 -13.88 4.68 5.59
CA THR A 307 -13.07 5.85 5.22
C THR A 307 -13.24 6.23 3.74
N THR A 308 -13.29 5.22 2.86
CA THR A 308 -13.49 5.39 1.42
C THR A 308 -14.91 5.88 1.13
N ALA A 309 -15.92 5.24 1.72
CA ALA A 309 -17.34 5.60 1.52
C ALA A 309 -17.64 7.01 2.03
N ILE A 310 -17.12 7.39 3.21
CA ILE A 310 -17.24 8.74 3.78
C ILE A 310 -16.65 9.79 2.83
N THR A 311 -15.44 9.56 2.31
CA THR A 311 -14.78 10.52 1.41
C THR A 311 -15.61 10.76 0.15
N ALA A 312 -16.11 9.68 -0.47
CA ALA A 312 -16.90 9.80 -1.68
C ALA A 312 -18.29 10.42 -1.40
N GLU A 313 -18.90 10.16 -0.25
CA GLU A 313 -20.16 10.78 0.15
C GLU A 313 -20.01 12.30 0.31
N TRP A 314 -18.97 12.75 1.04
CA TRP A 314 -18.64 14.17 1.15
C TRP A 314 -18.32 14.79 -0.21
N GLY A 315 -17.59 14.07 -1.08
CA GLY A 315 -17.31 14.51 -2.45
C GLY A 315 -18.59 14.73 -3.25
N MET A 316 -19.56 13.82 -3.16
CA MET A 316 -20.86 13.95 -3.83
C MET A 316 -21.68 15.11 -3.26
N ALA A 317 -21.71 15.29 -1.93
CA ALA A 317 -22.39 16.43 -1.31
C ALA A 317 -21.80 17.77 -1.80
N GLU A 318 -20.47 17.88 -1.88
CA GLU A 318 -19.80 19.07 -2.40
C GLU A 318 -20.04 19.29 -3.90
N LEU A 319 -20.08 18.23 -4.72
CA LEU A 319 -20.39 18.35 -6.15
C LEU A 319 -21.81 18.88 -6.41
N ILE A 320 -22.77 18.52 -5.55
CA ILE A 320 -24.15 19.01 -5.66
C ILE A 320 -24.26 20.44 -5.16
N LYS A 321 -23.60 20.76 -4.05
CA LYS A 321 -23.52 22.13 -3.52
C LYS A 321 -22.79 23.09 -4.46
N ASN A 322 -21.90 22.58 -5.32
CA ASN A 322 -21.10 23.35 -6.28
C ASN A 322 -21.32 22.86 -7.73
N PRO A 323 -22.46 23.18 -8.38
CA PRO A 323 -22.77 22.72 -9.74
C PRO A 323 -21.70 23.07 -10.79
N ARG A 324 -21.02 24.21 -10.61
CA ARG A 324 -19.87 24.62 -11.44
C ARG A 324 -18.76 23.57 -11.49
N VAL A 325 -18.47 22.93 -10.35
CA VAL A 325 -17.44 21.90 -10.25
C VAL A 325 -17.91 20.61 -10.89
N GLN A 326 -19.18 20.23 -10.67
CA GLN A 326 -19.79 19.06 -11.31
C GLN A 326 -19.70 19.18 -12.84
N GLN A 327 -20.15 20.30 -13.39
CA GLN A 327 -20.12 20.57 -14.83
C GLN A 327 -18.70 20.47 -15.38
N LYS A 328 -17.72 21.13 -14.75
CA LYS A 328 -16.34 21.13 -15.23
C LYS A 328 -15.68 19.74 -15.19
N ALA A 329 -16.00 18.91 -14.20
CA ALA A 329 -15.55 17.52 -14.17
C ALA A 329 -16.21 16.67 -15.26
N GLN A 330 -17.50 16.92 -15.54
CA GLN A 330 -18.20 16.26 -16.64
C GLN A 330 -17.65 16.67 -18.01
N GLU A 331 -17.33 17.95 -18.22
CA GLU A 331 -16.67 18.43 -19.45
C GLU A 331 -15.31 17.76 -19.68
N GLU A 332 -14.52 17.54 -18.63
CA GLU A 332 -13.27 16.78 -18.72
C GLU A 332 -13.53 15.31 -19.11
N LEU A 333 -14.48 14.65 -18.45
CA LEU A 333 -14.85 13.26 -18.72
C LEU A 333 -15.36 13.09 -20.16
N ASP A 334 -16.23 13.98 -20.64
CA ASP A 334 -16.77 13.94 -21.98
C ASP A 334 -15.68 14.13 -23.04
N LYS A 335 -14.70 15.00 -22.77
CA LYS A 335 -13.58 15.26 -23.68
C LYS A 335 -12.61 14.08 -23.77
N VAL A 336 -12.32 13.42 -22.66
CA VAL A 336 -11.26 12.40 -22.57
C VAL A 336 -11.80 10.99 -22.82
N ILE A 337 -12.99 10.70 -22.30
CA ILE A 337 -13.62 9.37 -22.36
C ILE A 337 -14.67 9.30 -23.47
N GLY A 338 -15.45 10.36 -23.64
CA GLY A 338 -16.58 10.41 -24.57
C GLY A 338 -17.83 9.72 -24.03
N VAL A 339 -18.74 9.37 -24.95
CA VAL A 339 -20.06 8.80 -24.64
C VAL A 339 -20.24 7.35 -25.13
N ASP A 340 -19.19 6.77 -25.73
CA ASP A 340 -19.24 5.46 -26.40
C ASP A 340 -18.59 4.33 -25.60
N ARG A 341 -17.93 4.65 -24.47
CA ARG A 341 -17.26 3.66 -23.60
C ARG A 341 -17.36 4.06 -22.13
N VAL A 342 -17.04 3.13 -21.25
CA VAL A 342 -16.96 3.33 -19.79
C VAL A 342 -15.54 3.76 -19.39
N LEU A 343 -15.46 4.62 -18.36
CA LEU A 343 -14.23 5.02 -17.69
C LEU A 343 -13.46 3.80 -17.11
N THR A 344 -12.13 3.80 -17.20
CA THR A 344 -11.26 2.81 -16.54
C THR A 344 -10.22 3.50 -15.66
N GLU A 345 -9.59 2.79 -14.70
CA GLU A 345 -8.57 3.45 -13.85
C GLU A 345 -7.34 3.90 -14.64
N ASN A 346 -7.07 3.30 -15.81
CA ASN A 346 -5.96 3.71 -16.68
C ASN A 346 -6.14 5.12 -17.23
N ASP A 347 -7.39 5.58 -17.33
CA ASP A 347 -7.71 6.92 -17.82
C ASP A 347 -7.38 8.02 -16.79
N PHE A 348 -7.14 7.68 -15.51
CA PHE A 348 -6.95 8.67 -14.43
C PHE A 348 -5.78 9.63 -14.67
N SER A 349 -4.73 9.18 -15.34
CA SER A 349 -3.59 10.03 -15.71
C SER A 349 -3.99 11.18 -16.65
N ASN A 350 -5.08 11.02 -17.40
CA ASN A 350 -5.64 12.00 -18.34
C ASN A 350 -6.83 12.78 -17.76
N LEU A 351 -7.18 12.57 -16.48
CA LEU A 351 -8.31 13.21 -15.80
C LEU A 351 -7.84 14.05 -14.59
N PRO A 352 -7.00 15.08 -14.81
CA PRO A 352 -6.41 15.85 -13.72
C PRO A 352 -7.45 16.59 -12.87
N TYR A 353 -8.55 17.09 -13.45
CA TYR A 353 -9.57 17.81 -12.69
C TYR A 353 -10.38 16.86 -11.79
N LEU A 354 -10.72 15.66 -12.26
CA LEU A 354 -11.31 14.61 -11.40
C LEU A 354 -10.41 14.28 -10.20
N GLN A 355 -9.10 14.15 -10.43
CA GLN A 355 -8.13 13.94 -9.34
C GLN A 355 -8.12 15.14 -8.37
N CYS A 356 -8.21 16.36 -8.88
CA CYS A 356 -8.33 17.57 -8.04
C CYS A 356 -9.62 17.57 -7.20
N VAL A 357 -10.74 17.10 -7.75
CA VAL A 357 -12.02 16.96 -7.00
C VAL A 357 -11.85 15.98 -5.85
N ALA A 358 -11.24 14.82 -6.09
CA ALA A 358 -10.98 13.83 -5.04
C ALA A 358 -10.00 14.37 -3.96
N LYS A 359 -8.93 15.08 -4.38
CA LYS A 359 -7.99 15.76 -3.47
C LYS A 359 -8.70 16.81 -2.60
N GLU A 360 -9.59 17.61 -3.18
CA GLU A 360 -10.33 18.66 -2.45
C GLU A 360 -11.35 18.07 -1.48
N ALA A 361 -12.00 16.97 -1.84
CA ALA A 361 -12.86 16.22 -0.93
C ALA A 361 -12.08 15.71 0.29
N LEU A 362 -10.89 15.15 0.08
CA LEU A 362 -10.01 14.71 1.17
C LEU A 362 -9.46 15.86 2.03
N ARG A 363 -9.13 17.00 1.43
CA ARG A 363 -8.67 18.19 2.16
C ARG A 363 -9.78 18.73 3.06
N LEU A 364 -10.95 18.95 2.49
CA LEU A 364 -12.05 19.59 3.19
C LEU A 364 -12.70 18.60 4.17
N HIS A 365 -12.85 17.33 3.80
CA HIS A 365 -13.55 16.33 4.61
C HIS A 365 -12.68 15.11 4.89
N PRO A 366 -11.56 15.26 5.63
CA PRO A 366 -10.70 14.13 5.95
C PRO A 366 -11.47 13.12 6.82
N PRO A 367 -11.55 11.83 6.44
CA PRO A 367 -12.33 10.85 7.18
C PRO A 367 -11.95 10.73 8.66
N ALA A 368 -10.65 10.87 8.97
CA ALA A 368 -10.10 10.82 10.33
C ALA A 368 -9.41 12.16 10.70
N PRO A 369 -10.17 13.19 11.11
CA PRO A 369 -9.70 14.59 11.21
C PRO A 369 -8.70 14.86 12.34
N LEU A 370 -8.63 13.97 13.34
CA LEU A 370 -7.61 14.01 14.40
C LEU A 370 -6.49 12.98 14.21
N MET A 371 -6.49 12.28 13.07
CA MET A 371 -5.78 11.02 12.85
C MET A 371 -6.10 9.98 13.94
N LEU A 372 -5.44 8.83 13.88
CA LEU A 372 -5.43 7.91 15.02
C LEU A 372 -4.45 8.42 16.08
N PRO A 373 -4.76 8.26 17.38
CA PRO A 373 -3.96 8.82 18.47
C PRO A 373 -2.54 8.23 18.49
N HIS A 374 -1.56 9.10 18.58
CA HIS A 374 -0.16 8.75 18.84
C HIS A 374 0.08 8.71 20.35
N ARG A 375 1.06 7.92 20.81
CA ARG A 375 1.48 7.87 22.22
C ARG A 375 2.97 8.15 22.30
N ALA A 376 3.37 9.01 23.24
CA ALA A 376 4.78 9.28 23.48
C ALA A 376 5.44 8.10 24.21
N ASN A 377 6.50 7.51 23.64
CA ASN A 377 7.28 6.44 24.29
C ASN A 377 8.44 6.97 25.15
N ALA A 378 8.76 8.25 25.02
CA ALA A 378 9.76 8.98 25.79
C ALA A 378 9.30 10.43 26.01
N ASP A 379 9.92 11.12 26.97
CA ASP A 379 9.75 12.57 27.12
C ASP A 379 10.27 13.27 25.85
N VAL A 380 9.47 14.18 25.30
CA VAL A 380 9.78 14.89 24.05
C VAL A 380 9.34 16.34 24.11
N LYS A 381 9.95 17.20 23.30
CA LYS A 381 9.53 18.59 23.16
C LYS A 381 8.84 18.82 21.83
N ILE A 382 7.74 19.56 21.86
CA ILE A 382 6.97 19.95 20.67
C ILE A 382 6.60 21.42 20.82
N GLY A 383 6.96 22.27 19.84
CA GLY A 383 6.74 23.71 19.91
C GLY A 383 7.35 24.39 21.14
N GLY A 384 8.46 23.84 21.66
CA GLY A 384 9.13 24.32 22.87
C GLY A 384 8.45 23.95 24.21
N TYR A 385 7.39 23.14 24.18
CA TYR A 385 6.70 22.60 25.37
C TYR A 385 7.10 21.15 25.64
N ASP A 386 7.03 20.74 26.90
CA ASP A 386 7.27 19.37 27.32
C ASP A 386 6.03 18.50 27.09
N VAL A 387 6.24 17.34 26.46
CA VAL A 387 5.28 16.26 26.28
C VAL A 387 5.83 15.02 26.99
N PRO A 388 5.36 14.74 28.22
CA PRO A 388 5.84 13.60 28.99
C PRO A 388 5.54 12.25 28.34
N LYS A 389 6.37 11.25 28.61
CA LYS A 389 6.15 9.85 28.24
C LYS A 389 4.75 9.39 28.65
N GLY A 390 4.07 8.68 27.75
CA GLY A 390 2.72 8.16 27.93
C GLY A 390 1.62 9.14 27.53
N SER A 391 1.93 10.41 27.25
CA SER A 391 0.97 11.38 26.73
C SER A 391 0.42 10.95 25.38
N ILE A 392 -0.86 11.22 25.15
CA ILE A 392 -1.50 11.03 23.84
C ILE A 392 -1.21 12.28 23.00
N VAL A 393 -0.89 12.10 21.73
CA VAL A 393 -0.69 13.21 20.78
C VAL A 393 -1.67 13.07 19.62
N HIS A 394 -2.41 14.15 19.35
CA HIS A 394 -3.34 14.27 18.24
C HIS A 394 -2.83 15.33 17.26
N VAL A 395 -2.97 15.05 15.97
CA VAL A 395 -2.71 16.01 14.89
C VAL A 395 -4.06 16.36 14.27
N ASN A 396 -4.49 17.60 14.45
CA ASN A 396 -5.77 18.08 13.92
C ASN A 396 -5.62 18.47 12.45
N ILE A 397 -5.64 17.46 11.57
CA ILE A 397 -5.49 17.67 10.13
C ILE A 397 -6.65 18.45 9.53
N TRP A 398 -7.83 18.43 10.16
CA TRP A 398 -8.97 19.27 9.74
C TRP A 398 -8.67 20.76 9.91
N ALA A 399 -8.02 21.14 11.02
CA ALA A 399 -7.61 22.52 11.27
C ALA A 399 -6.48 22.94 10.31
N ILE A 400 -5.47 22.09 10.13
CA ILE A 400 -4.33 22.33 9.23
C ILE A 400 -4.81 22.56 7.79
N ALA A 401 -5.73 21.71 7.31
CA ALA A 401 -6.30 21.82 5.98
C ALA A 401 -7.19 23.06 5.80
N ARG A 402 -7.51 23.79 6.88
CA ARG A 402 -8.34 25.01 6.88
C ARG A 402 -7.61 26.25 7.40
N ASP A 403 -6.30 26.17 7.61
CA ASP A 403 -5.52 27.31 8.08
C ASP A 403 -5.51 28.43 7.01
N PRO A 404 -6.07 29.62 7.27
CA PRO A 404 -6.07 30.72 6.31
C PRO A 404 -4.66 31.27 6.01
N ALA A 405 -3.66 30.98 6.86
CA ALA A 405 -2.26 31.34 6.58
C ALA A 405 -1.65 30.45 5.47
N VAL A 406 -2.21 29.25 5.27
CA VAL A 406 -1.72 28.25 4.31
C VAL A 406 -2.63 28.18 3.08
N TRP A 407 -3.95 28.22 3.28
CA TRP A 407 -4.94 27.96 2.25
C TRP A 407 -5.76 29.21 1.90
N LYS A 408 -5.75 29.62 0.63
CA LYS A 408 -6.65 30.67 0.11
C LYS A 408 -8.10 30.18 0.10
N SER A 409 -9.01 30.93 0.74
CA SER A 409 -10.42 30.57 0.91
C SER A 409 -10.59 29.13 1.44
N PRO A 410 -10.12 28.85 2.66
CA PRO A 410 -9.92 27.49 3.16
C PRO A 410 -11.22 26.67 3.25
N ASN A 411 -12.35 27.34 3.46
CA ASN A 411 -13.65 26.70 3.61
C ASN A 411 -14.40 26.52 2.27
N ALA A 412 -13.87 27.07 1.17
CA ALA A 412 -14.49 26.89 -0.15
C ALA A 412 -14.01 25.60 -0.80
N PHE A 413 -14.95 24.82 -1.34
CA PHE A 413 -14.66 23.66 -2.18
C PHE A 413 -14.20 24.14 -3.56
N ARG A 414 -12.88 24.24 -3.74
CA ARG A 414 -12.24 24.76 -4.96
C ARG A 414 -11.16 23.81 -5.45
N PRO A 415 -11.52 22.75 -6.21
CA PRO A 415 -10.54 21.82 -6.79
C PRO A 415 -9.45 22.49 -7.62
N GLU A 416 -9.74 23.65 -8.23
CA GLU A 416 -8.75 24.42 -9.01
C GLU A 416 -7.45 24.71 -8.26
N ARG A 417 -7.47 24.76 -6.93
CA ARG A 417 -6.25 24.99 -6.13
C ARG A 417 -5.16 23.94 -6.39
N PHE A 418 -5.53 22.72 -6.75
CA PHE A 418 -4.60 21.64 -7.07
C PHE A 418 -4.10 21.68 -8.52
N LEU A 419 -4.68 22.53 -9.36
CA LEU A 419 -4.13 22.90 -10.66
C LEU A 419 -3.18 24.11 -10.55
N GLU A 420 -3.42 24.98 -9.57
CA GLU A 420 -2.57 26.15 -9.28
C GLU A 420 -1.23 25.72 -8.64
N GLU A 421 -1.27 24.73 -7.74
CA GLU A 421 -0.10 24.21 -7.03
C GLU A 421 -0.27 22.70 -6.80
N ASP A 422 0.79 21.91 -7.01
CA ASP A 422 0.75 20.48 -6.75
C ASP A 422 1.05 20.19 -5.28
N PHE A 423 0.03 19.70 -4.58
CA PHE A 423 0.14 19.23 -3.21
C PHE A 423 0.15 17.70 -3.19
N ASP A 424 1.14 17.14 -2.49
CA ASP A 424 1.14 15.72 -2.17
C ASP A 424 0.13 15.42 -1.06
N ILE A 425 -0.62 14.34 -1.23
CA ILE A 425 -1.56 13.83 -0.23
C ILE A 425 -1.04 12.56 0.46
N LYS A 426 0.09 12.01 0.00
CA LYS A 426 0.70 10.77 0.48
C LYS A 426 1.66 10.99 1.66
N GLY A 427 1.65 12.19 2.25
CA GLY A 427 2.32 12.49 3.52
C GLY A 427 3.67 13.20 3.42
N HIS A 428 4.09 13.67 2.24
CA HIS A 428 5.30 14.48 2.10
C HIS A 428 5.05 15.97 2.33
N ASP A 429 3.82 16.45 2.07
CA ASP A 429 3.40 17.82 2.32
C ASP A 429 2.60 17.92 3.64
N PHE A 430 3.10 18.66 4.62
CA PHE A 430 2.47 18.81 5.94
C PHE A 430 1.31 19.80 5.96
N ARG A 431 1.05 20.48 4.84
CA ARG A 431 -0.14 21.32 4.64
C ARG A 431 -1.38 20.47 4.37
N LEU A 432 -1.21 19.25 3.87
CA LEU A 432 -2.29 18.34 3.48
C LEU A 432 -2.00 16.88 3.88
N LEU A 433 -2.63 16.43 4.96
CA LEU A 433 -2.31 15.15 5.61
C LEU A 433 -3.49 14.15 5.71
N PRO A 434 -4.31 13.95 4.67
CA PRO A 434 -5.50 13.08 4.76
C PRO A 434 -5.13 11.61 5.05
N PHE A 435 -3.91 11.19 4.70
CA PHE A 435 -3.37 9.85 4.94
C PHE A 435 -2.29 9.83 6.04
N GLY A 436 -2.10 10.93 6.77
CA GLY A 436 -1.01 11.09 7.74
C GLY A 436 0.37 11.22 7.08
N SER A 437 1.43 11.03 7.86
CA SER A 437 2.83 11.12 7.40
C SER A 437 3.75 10.23 8.25
N GLY A 438 5.00 10.12 7.82
CA GLY A 438 6.08 9.44 8.55
C GLY A 438 5.86 7.95 8.73
N ARG A 439 6.36 7.41 9.84
CA ARG A 439 6.35 5.97 10.15
C ARG A 439 4.97 5.33 10.17
N ARG A 440 3.93 6.12 10.43
CA ARG A 440 2.53 5.68 10.58
C ARG A 440 1.64 6.12 9.40
N VAL A 441 2.21 6.58 8.29
CA VAL A 441 1.46 6.95 7.08
C VAL A 441 0.56 5.79 6.61
N CYS A 442 -0.64 6.08 6.10
CA CYS A 442 -1.59 5.04 5.69
C CYS A 442 -0.98 4.08 4.64
N PRO A 443 -0.99 2.75 4.86
CA PRO A 443 -0.49 1.80 3.86
C PRO A 443 -1.44 1.66 2.67
N GLY A 444 -2.75 1.88 2.87
CA GLY A 444 -3.78 1.78 1.85
C GLY A 444 -4.05 3.08 1.08
N ALA A 445 -3.16 4.09 1.18
CA ALA A 445 -3.41 5.41 0.60
C ALA A 445 -3.72 5.35 -0.90
N GLN A 446 -2.91 4.62 -1.67
CA GLN A 446 -3.10 4.52 -3.12
C GLN A 446 -4.42 3.82 -3.48
N LEU A 447 -4.77 2.75 -2.75
CA LEU A 447 -6.04 2.05 -2.94
C LEU A 447 -7.24 2.98 -2.69
N GLY A 448 -7.22 3.72 -1.58
CA GLY A 448 -8.28 4.66 -1.23
C GLY A 448 -8.42 5.80 -2.25
N ILE A 449 -7.30 6.39 -2.68
CA ILE A 449 -7.29 7.45 -3.71
C ILE A 449 -7.94 6.96 -5.01
N ASN A 450 -7.49 5.80 -5.52
CA ASN A 450 -8.03 5.24 -6.75
C ASN A 450 -9.52 4.93 -6.64
N LEU A 451 -9.94 4.30 -5.53
CA LEU A 451 -11.33 3.89 -5.36
C LEU A 451 -12.28 5.09 -5.20
N VAL A 452 -11.87 6.14 -4.46
CA VAL A 452 -12.65 7.39 -4.36
C VAL A 452 -12.75 8.08 -5.73
N ALA A 453 -11.63 8.24 -6.44
CA ALA A 453 -11.63 8.83 -7.78
C ALA A 453 -12.49 8.01 -8.76
N SER A 454 -12.44 6.68 -8.67
CA SER A 454 -13.24 5.77 -9.50
C SER A 454 -14.73 5.94 -9.23
N MET A 455 -15.16 5.92 -7.96
CA MET A 455 -16.57 6.10 -7.60
C MET A 455 -17.09 7.47 -8.07
N LEU A 456 -16.37 8.57 -7.76
CA LEU A 456 -16.78 9.91 -8.18
C LEU A 456 -16.79 10.04 -9.70
N GLY A 457 -15.75 9.55 -10.38
CA GLY A 457 -15.63 9.62 -11.84
C GLY A 457 -16.74 8.86 -12.56
N HIS A 458 -17.06 7.64 -12.12
CA HIS A 458 -18.14 6.86 -12.72
C HIS A 458 -19.51 7.48 -12.46
N LEU A 459 -19.77 7.98 -11.25
CA LEU A 459 -21.02 8.67 -10.93
C LEU A 459 -21.19 9.92 -11.80
N LEU A 460 -20.14 10.72 -12.00
CA LEU A 460 -20.17 11.93 -12.84
C LEU A 460 -20.27 11.64 -14.34
N HIS A 461 -19.57 10.60 -14.80
CA HIS A 461 -19.58 10.20 -16.21
C HIS A 461 -20.95 9.69 -16.63
N HIS A 462 -21.58 8.86 -15.79
CA HIS A 462 -22.86 8.22 -16.10
C HIS A 462 -24.08 9.10 -15.79
N PHE A 463 -24.00 9.97 -14.80
CA PHE A 463 -25.17 10.70 -14.31
C PHE A 463 -24.90 12.19 -14.09
N SER A 464 -25.92 13.00 -14.32
CA SER A 464 -26.03 14.35 -13.78
C SER A 464 -26.77 14.28 -12.45
N TRP A 465 -26.28 15.00 -11.44
CA TRP A 465 -26.77 14.93 -10.07
C TRP A 465 -27.38 16.26 -9.64
N ALA A 466 -28.62 16.19 -9.17
CA ALA A 466 -29.37 17.32 -8.64
C ALA A 466 -29.74 17.08 -7.15
N PRO A 467 -29.96 18.15 -6.38
CA PRO A 467 -30.60 18.01 -5.07
C PRO A 467 -32.04 17.50 -5.21
N PRO A 468 -32.66 16.99 -4.13
CA PRO A 468 -34.07 16.61 -4.12
C PRO A 468 -34.98 17.77 -4.56
N GLN A 469 -36.14 17.46 -5.13
CA GLN A 469 -37.06 18.47 -5.63
C GLN A 469 -37.44 19.46 -4.53
N GLY A 470 -37.26 20.76 -4.81
CA GLY A 470 -37.56 21.84 -3.87
C GLY A 470 -36.46 22.15 -2.84
N VAL A 471 -35.32 21.45 -2.89
CA VAL A 471 -34.16 21.72 -2.03
C VAL A 471 -33.12 22.51 -2.81
N ASN A 472 -32.70 23.66 -2.28
CA ASN A 472 -31.60 24.42 -2.89
C ASN A 472 -30.25 23.77 -2.54
N PRO A 473 -29.24 23.79 -3.43
CA PRO A 473 -27.91 23.24 -3.13
C PRO A 473 -27.26 23.80 -1.85
N GLU A 474 -27.53 25.06 -1.53
CA GLU A 474 -27.01 25.73 -0.34
C GLU A 474 -27.59 25.17 0.98
N GLU A 475 -28.79 24.59 0.93
CA GLU A 475 -29.53 24.04 2.08
C GLU A 475 -29.09 22.62 2.46
N ILE A 476 -28.21 21.99 1.67
CA ILE A 476 -27.65 20.68 1.99
C ILE A 476 -26.90 20.76 3.32
N ASP A 477 -27.29 19.91 4.27
CA ASP A 477 -26.68 19.79 5.59
C ASP A 477 -25.26 19.22 5.48
N MET A 478 -24.28 20.07 5.79
CA MET A 478 -22.85 19.73 5.79
C MET A 478 -22.31 19.53 7.22
N SER A 479 -23.18 19.23 8.19
CA SER A 479 -22.77 18.97 9.57
C SER A 479 -22.18 17.57 9.76
N GLU A 480 -21.26 17.44 10.70
CA GLU A 480 -20.57 16.19 10.98
C GLU A 480 -21.18 15.41 12.15
N ASN A 481 -21.25 14.09 12.00
CA ASN A 481 -21.60 13.19 13.07
C ASN A 481 -20.40 13.00 14.03
N PRO A 482 -20.58 13.12 15.35
CA PRO A 482 -19.51 12.83 16.33
C PRO A 482 -18.95 11.41 16.21
N GLY A 483 -17.62 11.28 16.21
CA GLY A 483 -16.99 9.96 16.13
C GLY A 483 -15.47 9.98 15.98
N THR A 484 -14.90 8.79 15.77
CA THR A 484 -13.50 8.62 15.35
C THR A 484 -13.33 8.90 13.85
N VAL A 485 -14.35 8.53 13.06
CA VAL A 485 -14.49 8.87 11.64
C VAL A 485 -15.63 9.87 11.47
N THR A 486 -15.61 10.62 10.37
CA THR A 486 -16.44 11.83 10.19
C THR A 486 -17.51 11.62 9.15
N TYR A 487 -18.55 10.86 9.52
CA TYR A 487 -19.76 10.76 8.70
C TYR A 487 -20.46 12.11 8.62
N MET A 488 -21.18 12.36 7.51
CA MET A 488 -22.21 13.40 7.50
C MET A 488 -23.28 13.04 8.55
N ALA A 489 -23.75 14.04 9.30
CA ALA A 489 -24.82 13.86 10.28
C ALA A 489 -26.10 13.35 9.60
N THR A 490 -26.45 13.98 8.49
CA THR A 490 -27.53 13.55 7.60
C THR A 490 -26.93 12.97 6.31
N PRO A 491 -27.18 11.71 5.95
CA PRO A 491 -26.74 11.15 4.67
C PRO A 491 -27.22 11.98 3.48
N VAL A 492 -26.39 12.16 2.46
CA VAL A 492 -26.76 12.98 1.29
C VAL A 492 -27.80 12.27 0.40
N GLU A 493 -28.91 12.98 0.16
CA GLU A 493 -30.00 12.59 -0.73
C GLU A 493 -29.86 13.32 -2.06
N VAL A 494 -29.95 12.60 -3.18
CA VAL A 494 -29.62 13.14 -4.51
C VAL A 494 -30.52 12.53 -5.58
N VAL A 495 -30.74 13.25 -6.68
CA VAL A 495 -31.50 12.77 -7.84
C VAL A 495 -30.55 12.52 -9.01
N PRO A 496 -30.35 11.26 -9.45
CA PRO A 496 -29.57 10.95 -10.64
C PRO A 496 -30.38 11.14 -11.93
N THR A 497 -29.73 11.68 -12.97
CA THR A 497 -30.24 11.70 -14.35
C THR A 497 -29.24 11.01 -15.28
N PRO A 498 -29.57 9.88 -15.92
CA PRO A 498 -28.70 9.19 -16.87
C PRO A 498 -28.23 10.10 -18.02
N ARG A 499 -26.92 10.06 -18.34
CA ARG A 499 -26.28 10.85 -19.42
C ARG A 499 -25.89 10.03 -20.65
N LEU A 500 -25.45 8.79 -20.41
CA LEU A 500 -24.92 7.90 -21.44
C LEU A 500 -25.99 7.01 -22.08
N PRO A 501 -25.71 6.34 -23.22
CA PRO A 501 -26.55 5.29 -23.77
C PRO A 501 -26.79 4.13 -22.80
N SER A 502 -28.00 3.56 -22.79
CA SER A 502 -28.44 2.55 -21.81
C SER A 502 -27.57 1.30 -21.74
N HIS A 503 -26.93 0.90 -22.85
CA HIS A 503 -26.06 -0.28 -22.88
C HIS A 503 -24.77 -0.12 -22.06
N LEU A 504 -24.33 1.11 -21.78
CA LEU A 504 -23.13 1.40 -20.99
C LEU A 504 -23.33 1.30 -19.46
N TYR A 505 -24.58 1.21 -18.99
CA TYR A 505 -24.88 0.98 -17.57
C TYR A 505 -24.92 -0.50 -17.21
N LYS A 506 -24.91 -1.39 -18.21
CA LYS A 506 -24.97 -2.82 -17.97
C LYS A 506 -23.61 -3.30 -17.48
N ARG A 507 -23.58 -3.94 -16.31
CA ARG A 507 -22.36 -4.54 -15.78
C ARG A 507 -21.93 -5.69 -16.68
N VAL A 508 -20.65 -5.72 -17.01
CA VAL A 508 -19.99 -6.90 -17.57
C VAL A 508 -19.13 -7.47 -16.46
N GLU A 509 -19.50 -8.65 -15.96
CA GLU A 509 -18.82 -9.25 -14.82
C GLU A 509 -17.35 -9.51 -15.15
N ALA A 510 -16.46 -8.89 -14.37
CA ALA A 510 -15.04 -9.17 -14.46
C ALA A 510 -14.77 -10.57 -13.90
N THR A 511 -14.79 -11.59 -14.76
CA THR A 511 -14.15 -12.85 -14.41
C THR A 511 -12.67 -12.54 -14.27
N ILE A 512 -12.06 -12.81 -13.10
CA ILE A 512 -10.59 -12.85 -12.96
C ILE A 512 -10.11 -14.06 -13.76
N LYS A 513 -10.16 -13.92 -15.08
CA LYS A 513 -9.33 -14.68 -15.98
C LYS A 513 -8.07 -13.85 -16.06
N MET A 514 -6.99 -14.34 -15.45
CA MET A 514 -5.65 -14.12 -15.98
C MET A 514 -5.59 -14.80 -17.36
N ALA A 515 -6.41 -14.34 -18.31
CA ALA A 515 -6.38 -14.75 -19.71
C ALA A 515 -5.78 -13.59 -20.48
N GLY A 516 -4.80 -13.96 -21.30
CA GLY A 516 -3.81 -13.06 -21.84
C GLY A 516 -4.46 -11.94 -22.65
N LEU A 517 -3.82 -10.78 -22.59
CA LEU A 517 -4.07 -9.64 -23.47
C LEU A 517 -4.18 -10.06 -24.95
N PHE A 518 -3.59 -11.21 -25.32
CA PHE A 518 -3.49 -11.73 -26.68
C PHE A 518 -4.44 -12.89 -27.02
N ASP A 519 -5.18 -13.46 -26.05
CA ASP A 519 -6.03 -14.64 -26.32
C ASP A 519 -7.25 -14.32 -27.19
N LYS A 520 -7.63 -13.04 -27.31
CA LYS A 520 -8.78 -12.60 -28.10
C LYS A 520 -8.44 -12.14 -29.52
N GLN A 521 -7.16 -11.92 -29.84
CA GLN A 521 -6.72 -11.24 -31.08
C GLN A 521 -5.40 -11.80 -31.66
N ALA A 522 -5.01 -13.03 -31.30
CA ALA A 522 -3.73 -13.61 -31.75
C ALA A 522 -3.57 -13.65 -33.28
N GLU A 523 -4.66 -13.86 -34.03
CA GLU A 523 -4.65 -13.84 -35.50
C GLU A 523 -4.43 -12.44 -36.07
N ASP A 524 -5.14 -11.42 -35.56
CA ASP A 524 -4.95 -10.02 -35.99
C ASP A 524 -3.55 -9.50 -35.64
N TYR A 525 -3.01 -9.94 -34.51
CA TYR A 525 -1.66 -9.61 -34.05
C TYR A 525 -0.56 -10.10 -35.01
N LEU A 526 -0.78 -11.24 -35.68
CA LEU A 526 0.13 -11.79 -36.68
C LEU A 526 0.17 -10.93 -37.96
N VAL A 527 -0.98 -10.38 -38.36
CA VAL A 527 -1.11 -9.60 -39.60
C VAL A 527 -0.56 -8.18 -39.42
N ALA A 528 -0.73 -7.58 -38.24
CA ALA A 528 -0.41 -6.17 -38.01
C ALA A 528 1.07 -5.91 -37.66
N ARG A 529 1.84 -6.93 -37.26
CA ARG A 529 3.21 -6.74 -36.77
C ARG A 529 4.25 -6.62 -37.89
N PRO A 530 5.19 -5.68 -37.78
CA PRO A 530 6.35 -5.62 -38.67
C PRO A 530 7.26 -6.85 -38.48
N THR A 531 8.00 -7.19 -39.53
CA THR A 531 9.00 -8.26 -39.52
C THR A 531 10.39 -7.72 -39.23
N TYR A 532 11.12 -8.41 -38.36
CA TYR A 532 12.52 -8.14 -38.15
C TYR A 532 13.35 -8.45 -39.41
N PRO A 533 14.35 -7.62 -39.75
CA PRO A 533 15.28 -7.92 -40.84
C PRO A 533 16.03 -9.24 -40.57
N LYS A 534 16.16 -10.08 -41.59
CA LYS A 534 16.81 -11.40 -41.45
C LYS A 534 18.28 -11.28 -41.08
N GLU A 535 18.93 -10.21 -41.54
CA GLU A 535 20.33 -9.89 -41.31
C GLU A 535 20.64 -9.70 -39.81
N TRP A 536 19.63 -9.30 -39.02
CA TRP A 536 19.76 -9.14 -37.57
C TRP A 536 20.09 -10.47 -36.88
N TYR A 537 19.42 -11.55 -37.26
CA TYR A 537 19.63 -12.86 -36.64
C TYR A 537 20.93 -13.53 -37.10
N SER A 538 21.38 -13.24 -38.32
CA SER A 538 22.72 -13.63 -38.77
C SER A 538 23.82 -12.92 -37.97
N MET A 539 23.64 -11.63 -37.65
CA MET A 539 24.55 -10.88 -36.78
C MET A 539 24.57 -11.46 -35.36
N LEU A 540 23.40 -11.75 -34.77
CA LEU A 540 23.31 -12.34 -33.43
C LEU A 540 23.97 -13.71 -33.36
N ALA A 541 23.74 -14.56 -34.35
CA ALA A 541 24.37 -15.89 -34.41
C ALA A 541 25.91 -15.79 -34.51
N ALA A 542 26.45 -14.78 -35.19
CA ALA A 542 27.90 -14.58 -35.29
C ALA A 542 28.57 -14.22 -33.95
N LEU A 543 27.79 -13.78 -32.94
CA LEU A 543 28.30 -13.46 -31.61
C LEU A 543 28.41 -14.67 -30.69
N THR A 544 27.86 -15.82 -31.07
CA THR A 544 27.94 -17.05 -30.26
C THR A 544 28.93 -18.05 -30.86
N PRO A 545 29.83 -18.65 -30.04
CA PRO A 545 30.83 -19.61 -30.53
C PRO A 545 30.25 -21.00 -30.84
N LYS A 546 29.02 -21.27 -30.40
CA LYS A 546 28.29 -22.54 -30.61
C LYS A 546 26.86 -22.22 -31.02
N HIS A 547 26.29 -23.10 -31.85
CA HIS A 547 24.95 -22.94 -32.43
C HIS A 547 24.03 -24.14 -32.16
N SER A 548 24.16 -24.76 -30.99
CA SER A 548 23.39 -25.97 -30.65
C SER A 548 21.96 -25.65 -30.20
N LEU A 549 21.77 -24.76 -29.24
CA LEU A 549 20.45 -24.44 -28.70
C LEU A 549 20.28 -22.93 -28.47
N ALA A 550 19.26 -22.35 -29.09
CA ALA A 550 18.79 -21.00 -28.77
C ALA A 550 17.42 -21.03 -28.08
N TRP A 551 17.18 -20.09 -27.18
CA TRP A 551 15.89 -19.92 -26.49
C TRP A 551 15.33 -18.52 -26.76
N ASP A 552 14.18 -18.45 -27.43
CA ASP A 552 13.43 -17.23 -27.68
C ASP A 552 12.28 -17.10 -26.67
N VAL A 553 12.40 -16.14 -25.75
CA VAL A 553 11.51 -15.99 -24.59
C VAL A 553 10.47 -14.91 -24.84
N GLY A 554 9.20 -15.22 -24.54
CA GLY A 554 8.08 -14.36 -24.96
C GLY A 554 8.01 -14.30 -26.47
N THR A 555 8.12 -15.48 -27.10
CA THR A 555 8.27 -15.65 -28.55
C THR A 555 7.06 -15.12 -29.32
N GLY A 556 5.91 -14.94 -28.65
CA GLY A 556 4.65 -14.55 -29.26
C GLY A 556 4.28 -15.53 -30.38
N ASN A 557 4.19 -15.01 -31.59
CA ASN A 557 3.91 -15.78 -32.80
C ASN A 557 5.16 -16.39 -33.47
N GLY A 558 6.30 -16.42 -32.78
CA GLY A 558 7.47 -17.17 -33.23
C GLY A 558 8.31 -16.51 -34.33
N GLN A 559 8.14 -15.22 -34.59
CA GLN A 559 8.88 -14.52 -35.65
C GLN A 559 10.41 -14.52 -35.44
N ALA A 560 10.86 -14.31 -34.20
CA ALA A 560 12.27 -14.36 -33.84
C ALA A 560 12.76 -15.82 -33.80
N ALA A 561 12.02 -16.71 -33.13
CA ALA A 561 12.32 -18.15 -33.12
C ALA A 561 12.46 -18.75 -34.52
N PHE A 562 11.59 -18.40 -35.47
CA PHE A 562 11.65 -18.84 -36.86
C PHE A 562 12.98 -18.43 -37.51
N SER A 563 13.36 -17.16 -37.38
CA SER A 563 14.59 -16.64 -37.99
C SER A 563 15.86 -17.21 -37.34
N LEU A 564 15.82 -17.49 -36.04
CA LEU A 564 16.91 -18.19 -35.34
C LEU A 564 17.04 -19.66 -35.79
N GLY A 565 15.95 -20.29 -36.23
CA GLY A 565 15.94 -21.67 -36.72
C GLY A 565 16.83 -21.91 -37.96
N GLU A 566 17.13 -20.84 -38.71
CA GLU A 566 18.08 -20.89 -39.83
C GLU A 566 19.53 -21.04 -39.36
N HIS A 567 19.83 -20.63 -38.13
CA HIS A 567 21.20 -20.51 -37.60
C HIS A 567 21.55 -21.51 -36.49
N TYR A 568 20.56 -22.00 -35.73
CA TYR A 568 20.77 -22.94 -34.62
C TYR A 568 20.21 -24.34 -34.93
N GLU A 569 20.86 -25.39 -34.40
CA GLU A 569 20.41 -26.78 -34.55
C GLU A 569 19.03 -27.00 -33.94
N GLN A 570 18.76 -26.35 -32.81
CA GLN A 570 17.46 -26.32 -32.16
C GLN A 570 17.16 -24.92 -31.61
N VAL A 571 15.89 -24.53 -31.71
CA VAL A 571 15.37 -23.31 -31.08
C VAL A 571 14.15 -23.66 -30.26
N ILE A 572 14.05 -23.13 -29.05
CA ILE A 572 12.84 -23.21 -28.25
C ILE A 572 12.19 -21.84 -28.23
N GLY A 573 10.94 -21.76 -28.68
CA GLY A 573 10.12 -20.56 -28.54
C GLY A 573 9.16 -20.75 -27.37
N SER A 574 9.28 -19.95 -26.32
CA SER A 574 8.39 -20.06 -25.16
C SER A 574 7.51 -18.84 -25.00
N ASP A 575 6.24 -19.05 -24.68
CA ASP A 575 5.31 -17.96 -24.36
C ASP A 575 4.32 -18.37 -23.26
N ILE A 576 3.81 -17.37 -22.55
CA ILE A 576 2.74 -17.53 -21.56
C ILE A 576 1.37 -17.74 -22.23
N SER A 577 1.21 -17.30 -23.47
CA SER A 577 -0.03 -17.37 -24.24
C SER A 577 -0.03 -18.59 -25.17
N GLU A 578 -0.85 -19.58 -24.84
CA GLU A 578 -1.02 -20.78 -25.67
C GLU A 578 -1.63 -20.45 -27.04
N SER A 579 -2.46 -19.41 -27.12
CA SER A 579 -3.05 -18.95 -28.38
C SER A 579 -2.00 -18.36 -29.33
N GLN A 580 -1.05 -17.56 -28.83
CA GLN A 580 0.09 -17.06 -29.61
C GLN A 580 0.94 -18.21 -30.15
N LEU A 581 1.23 -19.23 -29.32
CA LEU A 581 2.00 -20.40 -29.75
C LEU A 581 1.27 -21.23 -30.81
N LYS A 582 -0.06 -21.36 -30.73
CA LYS A 582 -0.87 -22.04 -31.76
C LYS A 582 -0.84 -21.33 -33.11
N SER A 583 -0.74 -20.00 -33.09
CA SER A 583 -0.63 -19.16 -34.29
C SER A 583 0.83 -18.92 -34.73
N ALA A 584 1.81 -19.55 -34.07
CA ALA A 584 3.22 -19.26 -34.33
C ALA A 584 3.73 -19.83 -35.65
N LEU A 585 4.70 -19.13 -36.27
CA LEU A 585 5.33 -19.55 -37.53
C LEU A 585 6.06 -20.88 -37.35
N GLN A 586 5.71 -21.87 -38.15
CA GLN A 586 6.27 -23.21 -38.04
C GLN A 586 7.64 -23.31 -38.73
N HIS A 587 8.62 -23.91 -38.05
CA HIS A 587 9.95 -24.19 -38.59
C HIS A 587 10.45 -25.53 -38.03
N PRO A 588 11.07 -26.42 -38.84
CA PRO A 588 11.42 -27.78 -38.42
C PRO A 588 12.42 -27.86 -37.26
N ARG A 589 13.19 -26.80 -37.01
CA ARG A 589 14.14 -26.69 -35.89
C ARG A 589 13.58 -25.93 -34.68
N VAL A 590 12.34 -25.45 -34.74
CA VAL A 590 11.73 -24.67 -33.65
C VAL A 590 10.71 -25.52 -32.90
N ARG A 591 10.88 -25.61 -31.59
CA ARG A 591 9.90 -26.23 -30.67
C ARG A 591 9.22 -25.15 -29.84
N TYR A 592 7.92 -25.01 -30.01
CA TYR A 592 7.12 -24.09 -29.19
C TYR A 592 6.67 -24.74 -27.90
N VAL A 593 6.89 -24.06 -26.77
CA VAL A 593 6.56 -24.57 -25.43
C VAL A 593 5.75 -23.55 -24.65
N HIS A 594 4.65 -24.00 -24.04
CA HIS A 594 3.83 -23.15 -23.19
C HIS A 594 4.46 -23.05 -21.80
N THR A 595 4.75 -21.83 -21.36
CA THR A 595 5.38 -21.56 -20.06
C THR A 595 4.46 -20.69 -19.21
N PRO A 596 3.43 -21.25 -18.57
CA PRO A 596 2.49 -20.48 -17.76
C PRO A 596 3.20 -19.83 -16.57
N VAL A 597 2.69 -18.70 -16.09
CA VAL A 597 3.26 -17.95 -14.95
C VAL A 597 3.33 -18.78 -13.65
N THR A 598 2.58 -19.89 -13.59
CA THR A 598 2.57 -20.84 -12.47
C THR A 598 3.69 -21.88 -12.53
N MET A 599 4.42 -22.00 -13.64
CA MET A 599 5.55 -22.93 -13.80
C MET A 599 6.71 -22.50 -12.90
N SER A 600 7.30 -23.45 -12.19
CA SER A 600 8.48 -23.19 -11.35
C SER A 600 9.73 -22.98 -12.21
N ASP A 601 10.75 -22.35 -11.62
CA ASP A 601 12.01 -22.08 -12.33
C ASP A 601 12.71 -23.40 -12.68
N ASP A 602 12.68 -24.41 -11.80
CA ASP A 602 13.29 -25.73 -12.04
C ASP A 602 12.59 -26.46 -13.21
N GLU A 603 11.25 -26.48 -13.22
CA GLU A 603 10.46 -27.05 -14.33
C GLU A 603 10.75 -26.34 -15.65
N LEU A 604 10.93 -25.01 -15.62
CA LEU A 604 11.26 -24.23 -16.80
C LEU A 604 12.68 -24.55 -17.30
N VAL A 605 13.67 -24.63 -16.40
CA VAL A 605 15.04 -25.03 -16.75
C VAL A 605 15.06 -26.39 -17.43
N ASP A 606 14.40 -27.39 -16.84
CA ASP A 606 14.30 -28.74 -17.39
C ASP A 606 13.59 -28.74 -18.75
N LEU A 607 12.54 -27.93 -18.88
CA LEU A 607 11.78 -27.81 -20.13
C LEU A 607 12.62 -27.20 -21.26
N ILE A 608 13.50 -26.24 -21.00
CA ILE A 608 14.35 -25.60 -22.01
C ILE A 608 15.54 -26.50 -22.40
N GLY A 609 16.14 -27.22 -21.46
CA GLY A 609 17.26 -28.10 -21.79
C GLY A 609 18.22 -28.40 -20.63
N GLY A 610 17.89 -27.96 -19.41
CA GLY A 610 18.71 -28.09 -18.22
C GLY A 610 19.67 -26.92 -18.02
N GLU A 611 20.39 -26.94 -16.91
CA GLU A 611 21.45 -25.96 -16.62
C GLU A 611 22.58 -26.04 -17.65
N ASN A 612 23.19 -24.90 -17.97
CA ASN A 612 24.33 -24.82 -18.90
C ASN A 612 24.07 -25.46 -20.28
N SER A 613 22.86 -25.31 -20.83
CA SER A 613 22.44 -25.95 -22.08
C SER A 613 22.30 -24.98 -23.25
N VAL A 614 22.03 -23.70 -22.98
CA VAL A 614 21.66 -22.69 -23.99
C VAL A 614 22.87 -21.85 -24.44
N ASP A 615 23.02 -21.66 -25.76
CA ASP A 615 24.08 -20.85 -26.36
C ASP A 615 23.66 -19.39 -26.59
N LEU A 616 22.36 -19.16 -26.88
CA LEU A 616 21.78 -17.82 -27.09
C LEU A 616 20.39 -17.74 -26.44
N VAL A 617 20.14 -16.67 -25.69
CA VAL A 617 18.79 -16.31 -25.22
C VAL A 617 18.38 -15.01 -25.89
N THR A 618 17.23 -15.00 -26.56
CA THR A 618 16.66 -13.80 -27.19
C THR A 618 15.34 -13.42 -26.54
N VAL A 619 15.09 -12.11 -26.52
CA VAL A 619 13.80 -11.53 -26.13
C VAL A 619 13.55 -10.36 -27.07
N ALA A 620 12.75 -10.57 -28.11
CA ALA A 620 12.58 -9.54 -29.15
C ALA A 620 11.87 -8.29 -28.58
N GLU A 621 10.69 -8.46 -27.96
CA GLU A 621 9.91 -7.33 -27.41
C GLU A 621 9.24 -7.62 -26.07
N ALA A 622 9.36 -8.84 -25.54
CA ALA A 622 8.68 -9.21 -24.30
C ALA A 622 9.41 -8.79 -23.02
N VAL A 623 10.62 -8.21 -23.12
CA VAL A 623 11.51 -7.98 -21.98
C VAL A 623 10.89 -7.10 -20.89
N HIS A 624 10.03 -6.16 -21.29
CA HIS A 624 9.33 -5.25 -20.37
C HIS A 624 8.26 -5.93 -19.51
N TRP A 625 7.90 -7.19 -19.82
CA TRP A 625 6.97 -8.01 -19.04
C TRP A 625 7.67 -8.85 -17.97
N PHE A 626 9.00 -8.89 -17.95
CA PHE A 626 9.76 -9.78 -17.08
C PHE A 626 10.16 -9.10 -15.76
N ASP A 627 10.16 -9.87 -14.67
CA ASP A 627 10.92 -9.53 -13.46
C ASP A 627 12.40 -9.69 -13.80
N LEU A 628 13.06 -8.59 -14.19
CA LEU A 628 14.42 -8.63 -14.72
C LEU A 628 15.43 -9.30 -13.78
N PRO A 629 15.46 -9.02 -12.46
CA PRO A 629 16.32 -9.76 -11.53
C PRO A 629 16.10 -11.27 -11.58
N LYS A 630 14.84 -11.72 -11.55
CA LYS A 630 14.49 -13.15 -11.60
C LYS A 630 14.85 -13.76 -12.95
N PHE A 631 14.48 -13.09 -14.05
CA PHE A 631 14.76 -13.50 -15.42
C PHE A 631 16.26 -13.63 -15.65
N TYR A 632 17.08 -12.65 -15.25
CA TYR A 632 18.53 -12.76 -15.39
C TYR A 632 19.13 -13.85 -14.52
N SER A 633 18.56 -14.14 -13.35
CA SER A 633 18.99 -15.26 -12.51
C SER A 633 18.77 -16.60 -13.21
N LEU A 634 17.58 -16.80 -13.78
CA LEU A 634 17.22 -17.98 -14.56
C LEU A 634 18.09 -18.10 -15.82
N VAL A 635 18.22 -17.01 -16.56
CA VAL A 635 19.03 -16.96 -17.78
C VAL A 635 20.49 -17.32 -17.47
N LYS A 636 21.03 -16.88 -16.33
CA LYS A 636 22.38 -17.26 -15.90
C LYS A 636 22.53 -18.74 -15.55
N SER A 637 21.49 -19.43 -15.05
CA SER A 637 21.59 -20.85 -14.72
C SER A 637 21.55 -21.76 -15.96
N ILE A 638 20.84 -21.34 -17.00
CA ILE A 638 20.72 -22.12 -18.25
C ILE A 638 21.79 -21.79 -19.29
N PHE A 639 22.40 -20.59 -19.24
CA PHE A 639 23.46 -20.21 -20.17
C PHE A 639 24.69 -21.08 -19.97
N LYS A 640 25.30 -21.54 -21.06
CA LYS A 640 26.61 -22.15 -20.98
C LYS A 640 27.64 -21.15 -20.43
N PRO A 641 28.35 -21.47 -19.34
CA PRO A 641 29.30 -20.56 -18.74
C PRO A 641 30.48 -20.37 -19.67
N PHE A 642 30.95 -19.12 -19.77
CA PHE A 642 32.12 -18.75 -20.57
C PHE A 642 33.44 -19.25 -19.95
N TRP A 643 33.42 -19.61 -18.66
CA TRP A 643 34.56 -20.17 -17.91
C TRP A 643 34.29 -21.62 -17.51
N ASP A 644 35.37 -22.39 -17.30
CA ASP A 644 35.29 -23.74 -16.74
C ASP A 644 34.61 -23.71 -15.35
N PRO A 645 33.57 -24.54 -15.11
CA PRO A 645 32.89 -24.66 -13.81
C PRO A 645 33.84 -24.90 -12.63
N LYS A 646 35.02 -25.49 -12.86
CA LYS A 646 36.02 -25.75 -11.82
C LYS A 646 36.59 -24.49 -11.16
N ARG A 647 36.32 -23.30 -11.70
CA ARG A 647 36.77 -22.03 -11.11
C ARG A 647 36.04 -21.67 -9.81
N GLU A 648 34.83 -22.17 -9.59
CA GLU A 648 34.10 -21.99 -8.34
C GLU A 648 34.84 -22.67 -7.17
N TYR A 649 35.50 -23.81 -7.43
CA TYR A 649 36.43 -24.44 -6.49
C TYR A 649 37.66 -23.60 -6.18
N LEU A 650 38.02 -22.63 -7.02
CA LEU A 650 39.12 -21.71 -6.69
C LEU A 650 38.66 -20.76 -5.58
N TRP A 651 37.46 -20.18 -5.70
CA TRP A 651 36.96 -19.20 -4.73
C TRP A 651 36.40 -19.82 -3.45
N GLU A 652 35.67 -20.92 -3.56
CA GLU A 652 35.16 -21.66 -2.41
C GLU A 652 36.22 -22.60 -1.83
N GLY A 653 36.96 -23.30 -2.69
CA GLY A 653 38.00 -24.24 -2.26
C GLY A 653 39.14 -23.55 -1.51
N TYR A 654 39.62 -22.37 -1.90
CA TYR A 654 40.65 -21.68 -1.09
C TYR A 654 40.17 -21.30 0.33
N ARG A 655 38.86 -21.22 0.57
CA ARG A 655 38.30 -20.99 1.93
C ARG A 655 38.16 -22.28 2.74
N THR A 656 38.02 -23.41 2.05
CA THR A 656 37.74 -24.73 2.64
C THR A 656 38.91 -25.71 2.52
N LEU A 657 40.00 -25.34 1.85
CA LEU A 657 41.22 -26.13 1.76
C LEU A 657 41.80 -26.31 3.17
N PRO A 658 42.30 -27.51 3.50
CA PRO A 658 42.98 -27.75 4.77
C PRO A 658 44.12 -26.76 4.93
N PHE A 659 44.04 -25.93 5.96
CA PHE A 659 45.10 -24.96 6.23
C PHE A 659 46.19 -25.67 7.03
N PRO A 660 47.36 -25.98 6.43
CA PRO A 660 48.28 -26.97 7.00
C PRO A 660 49.12 -26.43 8.17
N PHE A 661 48.84 -25.19 8.61
CA PHE A 661 49.60 -24.48 9.64
C PHE A 661 48.72 -24.22 10.87
N GLU A 662 49.32 -24.24 12.06
CA GLU A 662 48.60 -23.93 13.30
C GLU A 662 48.14 -22.46 13.26
N SER A 663 46.83 -22.22 13.43
CA SER A 663 46.28 -20.86 13.35
C SER A 663 46.94 -19.92 14.37
N VAL A 664 47.30 -18.72 13.94
CA VAL A 664 47.85 -17.65 14.82
C VAL A 664 46.79 -16.63 15.25
N GLY A 665 45.50 -16.98 15.16
CA GLY A 665 44.39 -16.09 15.51
C GLY A 665 44.00 -15.08 14.43
N LEU A 666 44.55 -15.20 13.22
CA LEU A 666 44.20 -14.40 12.03
C LEU A 666 43.57 -15.33 10.96
N GLY A 667 42.31 -15.71 11.21
CA GLY A 667 41.54 -16.64 10.37
C GLY A 667 41.87 -18.11 10.65
N SER A 668 40.93 -19.00 10.32
CA SER A 668 41.09 -20.45 10.42
C SER A 668 40.42 -21.16 9.25
N GLU A 669 40.74 -22.44 9.04
CA GLU A 669 40.06 -23.29 8.06
C GLU A 669 38.53 -23.18 8.22
N GLY A 670 37.82 -22.92 7.11
CA GLY A 670 36.37 -22.69 7.10
C GLY A 670 35.90 -21.30 7.57
N GLN A 671 36.77 -20.47 8.17
CA GLN A 671 36.49 -19.09 8.59
C GLN A 671 37.66 -18.12 8.30
N PRO A 672 37.93 -17.81 7.02
CA PRO A 672 39.00 -16.89 6.66
C PRO A 672 38.67 -15.45 7.05
N VAL A 673 39.69 -14.68 7.44
CA VAL A 673 39.52 -13.25 7.76
C VAL A 673 39.35 -12.46 6.48
N ALA A 674 38.26 -11.70 6.38
CA ALA A 674 38.04 -10.77 5.29
C ALA A 674 38.97 -9.56 5.44
N LEU A 675 39.61 -9.17 4.34
CA LEU A 675 40.48 -8.01 4.26
C LEU A 675 39.97 -7.04 3.20
N GLU A 676 40.03 -5.76 3.53
CA GLU A 676 39.78 -4.67 2.59
C GLU A 676 41.12 -3.99 2.29
N ILE A 677 41.68 -4.29 1.12
CA ILE A 677 42.95 -3.72 0.66
C ILE A 677 42.64 -2.47 -0.14
N LEU A 678 42.88 -1.31 0.46
CA LEU A 678 42.75 -0.02 -0.20
C LEU A 678 43.96 0.25 -1.09
N LYS A 679 43.71 0.64 -2.34
CA LYS A 679 44.76 1.06 -3.26
C LYS A 679 44.30 2.26 -4.07
N GLU A 680 45.18 3.24 -4.20
CA GLU A 680 45.00 4.33 -5.15
C GLU A 680 45.31 3.83 -6.55
N VAL A 681 44.32 3.90 -7.45
CA VAL A 681 44.45 3.42 -8.83
C VAL A 681 43.96 4.49 -9.79
N SER A 682 44.66 4.68 -10.90
CA SER A 682 44.18 5.49 -12.03
C SER A 682 43.27 4.66 -12.94
N PHE A 683 42.53 5.33 -13.82
CA PHE A 683 41.74 4.65 -14.86
C PHE A 683 42.58 3.68 -15.68
N GLU A 684 43.73 4.14 -16.14
CA GLU A 684 44.69 3.33 -16.90
C GLU A 684 45.24 2.16 -16.06
N GLY A 685 45.42 2.35 -14.75
CA GLY A 685 45.80 1.27 -13.84
C GLY A 685 44.74 0.17 -13.75
N VAL A 686 43.45 0.55 -13.72
CA VAL A 686 42.33 -0.40 -13.75
C VAL A 686 42.22 -1.11 -15.09
N LEU A 687 42.37 -0.41 -16.21
CA LEU A 687 42.35 -1.03 -17.53
C LEU A 687 43.51 -2.01 -17.71
N ARG A 688 44.71 -1.69 -17.24
CA ARG A 688 45.85 -2.63 -17.26
C ARG A 688 45.56 -3.88 -16.44
N MET A 689 44.95 -3.73 -15.26
CA MET A 689 44.55 -4.87 -14.44
C MET A 689 43.53 -5.75 -15.16
N LEU A 690 42.50 -5.17 -15.77
CA LEU A 690 41.49 -5.90 -16.54
C LEU A 690 42.13 -6.62 -17.75
N ARG A 691 42.99 -5.96 -18.51
CA ARG A 691 43.72 -6.56 -19.64
C ARG A 691 44.66 -7.68 -19.22
N SER A 692 45.24 -7.59 -18.01
CA SER A 692 46.08 -8.66 -17.45
C SER A 692 45.28 -9.84 -16.88
N SER A 693 43.95 -9.74 -16.80
CA SER A 693 43.11 -10.81 -16.28
C SER A 693 43.17 -12.03 -17.20
N SER A 694 43.35 -13.21 -16.61
CA SER A 694 43.34 -14.47 -17.35
C SER A 694 42.05 -14.64 -18.17
N ALA A 695 40.91 -14.17 -17.67
CA ALA A 695 39.63 -14.25 -18.36
C ALA A 695 39.56 -13.44 -19.65
N VAL A 696 40.10 -12.21 -19.64
CA VAL A 696 40.13 -11.35 -20.81
C VAL A 696 41.07 -11.93 -21.86
N ASN A 697 42.21 -12.48 -21.42
CA ASN A 697 43.16 -13.13 -22.33
C ASN A 697 42.58 -14.42 -22.92
N THR A 698 41.96 -15.30 -22.12
CA THR A 698 41.33 -16.53 -22.62
C THR A 698 40.19 -16.26 -23.60
N ALA A 699 39.32 -15.28 -23.32
CA ALA A 699 38.26 -14.91 -24.26
C ALA A 699 38.83 -14.36 -25.57
N LYS A 700 39.89 -13.54 -25.48
CA LYS A 700 40.60 -13.02 -26.65
C LYS A 700 41.25 -14.13 -27.47
N ASP A 701 41.85 -15.13 -26.82
CA ASP A 701 42.43 -16.31 -27.48
C ASP A 701 41.36 -17.17 -28.17
N GLN A 702 40.10 -17.06 -27.74
CA GLN A 702 38.92 -17.69 -28.36
C GLN A 702 38.21 -16.78 -29.37
N GLY A 703 38.80 -15.64 -29.73
CA GLY A 703 38.27 -14.70 -30.74
C GLY A 703 37.23 -13.69 -30.22
N VAL A 704 37.03 -13.59 -28.90
CA VAL A 704 36.06 -12.67 -28.29
C VAL A 704 36.77 -11.55 -27.52
N ASP A 705 36.60 -10.30 -27.97
CA ASP A 705 37.18 -9.13 -27.28
C ASP A 705 36.25 -8.59 -26.19
N LEU A 706 36.49 -9.03 -24.94
CA LEU A 706 35.72 -8.57 -23.77
C LEU A 706 36.02 -7.12 -23.36
N LEU A 707 37.05 -6.49 -23.93
CA LEU A 707 37.40 -5.09 -23.68
C LEU A 707 37.38 -4.32 -25.01
N SER A 708 36.28 -4.44 -25.76
CA SER A 708 36.06 -3.65 -26.97
C SER A 708 36.20 -2.14 -26.69
N GLN A 709 36.41 -1.37 -27.74
CA GLN A 709 36.53 0.07 -27.64
C GLN A 709 35.30 0.70 -26.95
N GLU A 710 34.08 0.24 -27.26
CA GLU A 710 32.86 0.76 -26.62
C GLU A 710 32.83 0.45 -25.11
N VAL A 711 33.23 -0.76 -24.71
CA VAL A 711 33.28 -1.15 -23.30
C VAL A 711 34.29 -0.30 -22.54
N ILE A 712 35.46 -0.04 -23.12
CA ILE A 712 36.47 0.83 -22.51
C ILE A 712 35.91 2.26 -22.33
N GLU A 713 35.18 2.78 -23.31
CA GLU A 713 34.54 4.11 -23.22
C GLU A 713 33.44 4.18 -22.15
N GLU A 714 32.69 3.10 -21.94
CA GLU A 714 31.72 3.01 -20.84
C GLU A 714 32.38 2.98 -19.47
N ILE A 715 33.43 2.17 -19.31
CA ILE A 715 34.21 2.14 -18.07
C ILE A 715 34.83 3.52 -17.84
N GLN A 716 35.30 4.20 -18.89
CA GLN A 716 35.82 5.56 -18.79
C GLN A 716 34.75 6.55 -18.33
N ARG A 717 33.54 6.49 -18.89
CA ARG A 717 32.40 7.33 -18.47
C ARG A 717 32.04 7.11 -17.00
N ALA A 718 31.99 5.86 -16.56
CA ALA A 718 31.73 5.51 -15.16
C ALA A 718 32.87 5.94 -14.22
N TRP A 719 34.13 5.82 -14.69
CA TRP A 719 35.30 6.25 -13.93
C TRP A 719 35.39 7.78 -13.82
N GLY A 720 34.86 8.50 -14.80
CA GLY A 720 34.88 9.96 -14.90
C GLY A 720 36.10 10.47 -15.68
N ARG A 721 36.84 11.43 -15.12
CA ARG A 721 38.04 11.97 -15.79
C ARG A 721 39.18 10.92 -15.75
N PRO A 722 39.82 10.56 -16.89
CA PRO A 722 40.84 9.50 -16.96
C PRO A 722 42.06 9.72 -16.05
N ASN A 723 42.37 10.99 -15.79
CA ASN A 723 43.52 11.41 -14.97
C ASN A 723 43.23 11.37 -13.47
N VAL A 724 42.00 11.03 -13.05
CA VAL A 724 41.63 10.97 -11.64
C VAL A 724 42.02 9.62 -11.06
N VAL A 725 42.85 9.68 -10.03
CA VAL A 725 43.20 8.55 -9.17
C VAL A 725 42.09 8.39 -8.13
N ARG A 726 41.63 7.16 -7.93
CA ARG A 726 40.58 6.81 -6.96
C ARG A 726 41.09 5.77 -5.98
N ASN A 727 40.58 5.83 -4.76
CA ASN A 727 40.72 4.75 -3.79
C ASN A 727 39.80 3.59 -4.17
N VAL A 728 40.38 2.47 -4.57
CA VAL A 728 39.69 1.22 -4.85
C VAL A 728 39.92 0.28 -3.68
N THR A 729 38.84 -0.23 -3.10
CA THR A 729 38.90 -1.25 -2.06
C THR A 729 38.81 -2.63 -2.69
N PHE A 730 39.89 -3.39 -2.63
CA PHE A 730 39.94 -4.79 -3.04
C PHE A 730 39.55 -5.67 -1.85
N LYS A 731 38.44 -6.40 -1.99
CA LYS A 731 38.03 -7.38 -0.99
C LYS A 731 38.81 -8.66 -1.21
N ALA A 732 39.59 -9.05 -0.21
CA ALA A 732 40.38 -10.27 -0.18
C ALA A 732 40.06 -11.07 1.09
N PHE A 733 40.64 -12.25 1.23
CA PHE A 733 40.61 -12.99 2.48
C PHE A 733 41.97 -13.60 2.76
N THR A 734 42.28 -13.82 4.04
CA THR A 734 43.56 -14.33 4.51
C THR A 734 43.36 -15.47 5.50
N LEU A 735 44.25 -16.46 5.42
CA LEU A 735 44.51 -17.48 6.43
C LEU A 735 45.98 -17.36 6.82
N ALA A 736 46.28 -17.27 8.12
CA ALA A 736 47.65 -17.18 8.62
C ALA A 736 47.88 -18.20 9.74
N GLY A 737 49.06 -18.83 9.73
CA GLY A 737 49.44 -19.83 10.70
C GLY A 737 50.94 -19.90 10.90
N LYS A 738 51.35 -20.58 11.98
CA LYS A 738 52.74 -20.82 12.32
C LYS A 738 53.20 -22.11 11.65
N VAL A 739 54.37 -22.06 11.01
CA VAL A 739 55.08 -23.22 10.46
C VAL A 739 55.82 -23.95 11.57
#